data_AF-A0A975KEX9-F1
#
_entry.id   AF-A0A975KEX9-F1
#
_cell.length_a   1.000
_cell.length_b   1.000
_cell.length_c   1.000
_cell.angle_alpha   90.00
_cell.angle_beta   90.00
_cell.angle_gamma   90.00
#
_symmetry.space_group_name_H-M   'P 1'
#
loop_
_entity.id
_entity.type
_entity.pdbx_description
1 polymer ?
#
loop_
_entity_poly.entity_id
_entity_poly.type
_entity_poly.pdbx_seq_one_letter_code
_entity_poly.pdbx_strand_id
1 'polypeptide(L)'
;MKTRNLLMSLIALMAILIASCSEQQPGTGMEVGGTKTLTFRLTTDGQAQTRAAAPSVTGHKLEYILQVLDAGGSILSGYTQRVETGTFDVTLPLGVAYTCLFWAQYIPDAGGDSEFFDTDDLKAVALKKALTADDQCQAFCATASVAAADEALTHTVVMKRAVAQVNIKSDTQMTGYSKLTAAYTNVPNTFNVLDNTVTDNTGGVNGDANFEITSFSSTPGTDGKYIYQSAYFLASADGAGSMLNIALDTYITAAPGAVFKTITVNNVPTKKNVRTNVLMDFAATSSTYTYTLDFADFDATDINRKTVSTWDGTYPAANTGATFSGGDGSEATPYIIGSATDFAQFAKNTTSKNYRDTYFKLDVDINLNDKPWTPTGNFAGVFDGQHHKITGLKVSIADYRVGLFSQIDAGSGPNASVSNLHVSGDVENTKPSEYDCAGGICGNNSTGVIANCSFSGSVRGVGIVGGIAGECNGKIISCKSTASVFGKYAGGIAGRNSSGKCSIYGCYNEGVIETDGGNAGGIYGKDDGFDFDIKGCYNIGTVQGRQGGEVLGAITSSSASGSSVMASCYVREKYAIAHATEETVFGSSGWPTSTNNTVWYADPSNDGTYTAGSDGVPTGNYKFWKSLGSWNGGTPQYPKLWWEE
;
A
#
# COMPACT_ATOMS: atom_id res chain seq x y z
N MET A 1 78.75 20.89 12.13
CA MET A 1 77.98 22.13 12.37
C MET A 1 76.54 21.78 12.04
N LYS A 2 75.83 21.15 12.98
CA LYS A 2 75.11 21.81 14.08
C LYS A 2 73.92 22.63 13.57
N THR A 3 72.75 22.12 13.94
CA THR A 3 71.67 22.89 14.57
C THR A 3 71.21 24.13 13.81
N ARG A 4 70.10 23.97 13.10
CA ARG A 4 68.94 24.89 13.05
C ARG A 4 68.16 24.51 11.80
N ASN A 5 67.19 23.62 11.97
CA ASN A 5 65.94 23.55 11.19
C ASN A 5 65.07 22.34 11.58
N LEU A 6 65.53 21.46 12.48
CA LEU A 6 64.66 20.45 13.12
C LEU A 6 63.94 20.92 14.40
N LEU A 7 64.13 22.16 14.84
CA LEU A 7 63.55 22.65 16.11
C LEU A 7 62.23 23.44 15.98
N MET A 8 61.73 23.68 14.77
CA MET A 8 60.42 24.34 14.56
C MET A 8 59.28 23.41 14.16
N SER A 9 59.53 22.11 14.03
CA SER A 9 58.48 21.11 13.74
C SER A 9 58.10 20.23 14.94
N LEU A 10 58.77 20.37 16.10
CA LEU A 10 58.50 19.55 17.28
C LEU A 10 57.67 20.27 18.37
N ILE A 11 57.51 21.60 18.30
CA ILE A 11 56.69 22.36 19.26
C ILE A 11 55.24 22.53 18.77
N ALA A 12 54.96 22.34 17.47
CA ALA A 12 53.59 22.33 16.95
C ALA A 12 52.88 20.97 17.07
N LEU A 13 53.61 19.88 17.36
CA LEU A 13 53.03 18.54 17.52
C LEU A 13 52.89 18.07 18.99
N MET A 14 53.38 18.87 19.95
CA MET A 14 53.37 18.56 21.39
C MET A 14 52.50 19.52 22.22
N ALA A 15 51.57 20.23 21.56
CA ALA A 15 50.61 21.14 22.19
C ALA A 15 49.13 20.86 21.81
N ILE A 16 48.84 19.73 21.16
CA ILE A 16 47.46 19.22 20.93
C ILE A 16 47.25 17.83 21.59
N LEU A 17 48.26 17.32 22.29
CA LEU A 17 48.08 16.35 23.36
C LEU A 17 48.30 17.08 24.69
N ILE A 18 47.36 16.94 25.62
CA ILE A 18 47.32 17.55 26.96
C ILE A 18 46.67 18.95 27.01
N ALA A 19 45.40 19.03 26.62
CA ALA A 19 44.46 20.04 27.14
C ALA A 19 42.99 19.61 26.93
N SER A 20 42.63 18.44 27.47
CA SER A 20 41.31 18.17 28.04
C SER A 20 41.39 16.84 28.81
N CYS A 21 42.15 16.79 29.91
CA CYS A 21 41.48 16.82 31.20
C CYS A 21 40.37 17.88 31.27
N SER A 22 39.22 17.60 30.65
CA SER A 22 38.00 17.83 31.41
C SER A 22 37.87 16.56 32.25
N GLU A 23 37.94 16.72 33.56
CA GLU A 23 37.16 15.84 34.44
C GLU A 23 35.78 15.75 33.80
N GLN A 24 35.47 14.61 33.17
CA GLN A 24 34.09 14.24 32.94
C GLN A 24 33.57 13.98 34.34
N GLN A 25 33.08 15.05 34.95
CA GLN A 25 32.21 15.02 36.11
C GLN A 25 31.29 13.82 35.92
N PRO A 26 31.13 12.93 36.92
CA PRO A 26 30.29 11.77 36.74
C PRO A 26 28.92 12.27 36.31
N GLY A 27 28.57 12.03 35.05
CA GLY A 27 27.21 12.23 34.57
C GLY A 27 26.32 11.53 35.58
N THR A 28 25.39 12.27 36.14
CA THR A 28 24.46 11.79 37.18
C THR A 28 23.88 10.45 36.74
N GLY A 29 24.35 9.35 37.34
CA GLY A 29 23.99 7.98 36.97
C GLY A 29 25.14 6.95 36.91
N MET A 30 26.41 7.35 36.98
CA MET A 30 27.53 6.39 36.99
C MET A 30 27.74 5.74 38.37
N GLU A 31 27.42 4.45 38.51
CA GLU A 31 27.86 3.62 39.63
C GLU A 31 29.20 2.91 39.33
N VAL A 32 29.98 2.70 40.40
CA VAL A 32 31.33 2.13 40.40
C VAL A 32 31.26 0.63 40.11
N GLY A 33 31.33 0.24 38.83
CA GLY A 33 31.29 -1.17 38.42
C GLY A 33 31.30 -1.49 36.93
N GLY A 34 31.44 -0.50 36.03
CA GLY A 34 31.47 -0.74 34.58
C GLY A 34 30.11 -1.17 33.97
N THR A 35 29.01 -0.87 34.64
CA THR A 35 27.64 -1.23 34.22
C THR A 35 26.78 0.03 34.02
N LYS A 36 25.75 -0.06 33.17
CA LYS A 36 24.71 0.98 32.99
C LYS A 36 23.33 0.41 33.27
N THR A 37 22.49 1.16 33.98
CA THR A 37 21.07 0.82 34.15
C THR A 37 20.25 1.50 33.07
N LEU A 38 19.54 0.70 32.28
CA LEU A 38 18.65 1.14 31.23
C LEU A 38 17.20 0.96 31.71
N THR A 39 16.41 2.01 31.60
CA THR A 39 14.98 1.98 31.86
C THR A 39 14.21 1.85 30.54
N PHE A 40 13.50 0.75 30.32
CA PHE A 40 12.59 0.60 29.19
C PHE A 40 11.17 0.89 29.65
N ARG A 41 10.45 1.77 28.93
CA ARG A 41 9.03 2.04 29.14
C ARG A 41 8.26 1.56 27.92
N LEU A 42 7.44 0.53 28.10
CA LEU A 42 6.67 -0.07 27.03
C LEU A 42 5.32 0.62 26.88
N THR A 43 4.90 0.83 25.64
CA THR A 43 3.55 1.30 25.27
C THR A 43 3.01 0.42 24.14
N THR A 44 1.70 0.31 23.95
CA THR A 44 1.12 -0.46 22.83
C THR A 44 0.64 0.46 21.68
N ASP A 45 0.71 0.01 20.42
CA ASP A 45 0.56 0.80 19.16
C ASP A 45 -0.65 1.77 19.15
N GLY A 46 -1.86 1.31 19.50
CA GLY A 46 -3.07 2.15 19.59
C GLY A 46 -3.04 3.31 20.61
N GLN A 47 -1.94 3.49 21.35
CA GLN A 47 -1.79 4.50 22.42
C GLN A 47 -0.79 5.60 22.12
N ALA A 48 -0.07 5.54 21.00
CA ALA A 48 0.91 6.56 20.65
C ALA A 48 0.30 7.97 20.46
N GLN A 49 -1.02 8.06 20.23
CA GLN A 49 -1.73 9.34 20.04
C GLN A 49 -2.81 9.69 21.08
N THR A 50 -3.37 8.74 21.86
CA THR A 50 -4.58 8.98 22.68
C THR A 50 -4.44 8.72 24.19
N ARG A 51 -3.35 8.08 24.67
CA ARG A 51 -3.20 7.66 26.09
C ARG A 51 -4.36 6.81 26.65
N ALA A 52 -5.12 6.08 25.83
CA ALA A 52 -6.07 5.09 26.34
C ALA A 52 -5.33 3.86 26.90
N ALA A 53 -5.87 3.12 27.88
CA ALA A 53 -5.23 1.92 28.42
C ALA A 53 -5.29 0.73 27.44
N ALA A 54 -4.45 -0.31 27.63
CA ALA A 54 -4.55 -1.53 26.83
C ALA A 54 -5.94 -2.14 27.06
N PRO A 55 -6.54 -2.87 26.09
CA PRO A 55 -7.89 -3.39 26.27
C PRO A 55 -8.01 -4.16 27.58
N SER A 56 -8.97 -3.79 28.43
CA SER A 56 -9.22 -4.51 29.67
C SER A 56 -9.91 -5.82 29.34
N VAL A 57 -9.26 -6.95 29.63
CA VAL A 57 -9.86 -8.28 29.48
C VAL A 57 -10.43 -8.67 30.84
N THR A 58 -11.71 -9.03 30.89
CA THR A 58 -12.35 -9.34 32.16
C THR A 58 -11.69 -10.56 32.79
N GLY A 59 -11.29 -10.46 34.06
CA GLY A 59 -10.62 -11.53 34.81
C GLY A 59 -9.12 -11.67 34.53
N HIS A 60 -8.53 -10.79 33.72
CA HIS A 60 -7.13 -10.84 33.33
C HIS A 60 -6.43 -9.48 33.42
N LYS A 61 -5.12 -9.52 33.67
CA LYS A 61 -4.21 -8.37 33.68
C LYS A 61 -3.06 -8.59 32.70
N LEU A 62 -2.42 -7.50 32.25
CA LEU A 62 -1.23 -7.60 31.40
C LEU A 62 0.02 -7.92 32.22
N GLU A 63 0.77 -8.89 31.73
CA GLU A 63 2.15 -9.15 32.07
C GLU A 63 3.05 -8.74 30.90
N TYR A 64 4.17 -8.09 31.20
CA TYR A 64 5.24 -7.77 30.26
C TYR A 64 6.47 -8.59 30.60
N ILE A 65 7.13 -9.09 29.57
CA ILE A 65 8.31 -9.94 29.65
C ILE A 65 9.43 -9.30 28.84
N LEU A 66 10.63 -9.29 29.42
CA LEU A 66 11.86 -8.91 28.76
C LEU A 66 12.81 -10.10 28.73
N GLN A 67 13.44 -10.35 27.59
CA GLN A 67 14.65 -11.16 27.48
C GLN A 67 15.75 -10.36 26.76
N VAL A 68 16.98 -10.38 27.29
CA VAL A 68 18.12 -9.71 26.66
C VAL A 68 19.00 -10.73 25.94
N LEU A 69 19.32 -10.44 24.69
CA LEU A 69 20.25 -11.20 23.88
C LEU A 69 21.64 -10.56 23.90
N ASP A 70 22.67 -11.39 23.87
CA ASP A 70 24.03 -10.95 23.59
C ASP A 70 24.23 -10.60 22.11
N ALA A 71 25.42 -10.09 21.76
CA ALA A 71 25.78 -9.75 20.39
C ALA A 71 25.77 -10.97 19.43
N GLY A 72 25.79 -12.20 19.95
CA GLY A 72 25.68 -13.44 19.19
C GLY A 72 24.23 -13.92 19.01
N GLY A 73 23.24 -13.21 19.57
CA GLY A 73 21.81 -13.58 19.50
C GLY A 73 21.39 -14.68 20.47
N SER A 74 22.20 -14.96 21.50
CA SER A 74 21.90 -15.92 22.57
C SER A 74 21.27 -15.22 23.75
N ILE A 75 20.29 -15.86 24.40
CA ILE A 75 19.64 -15.32 25.60
C ILE A 75 20.65 -15.26 26.75
N LEU A 76 20.80 -14.09 27.35
CA LEU A 76 21.64 -13.89 28.52
C LEU A 76 20.93 -14.42 29.77
N SER A 77 21.52 -15.44 30.39
CA SER A 77 21.02 -16.03 31.63
C SER A 77 20.96 -14.98 32.75
N GLY A 78 19.84 -14.89 33.46
CA GLY A 78 19.64 -13.92 34.54
C GLY A 78 19.11 -12.55 34.10
N TYR A 79 18.95 -12.32 32.79
CA TYR A 79 18.38 -11.09 32.21
C TYR A 79 16.97 -11.29 31.63
N THR A 80 16.22 -12.23 32.20
CA THR A 80 14.79 -12.38 31.95
C THR A 80 14.02 -11.72 33.09
N GLN A 81 13.13 -10.78 32.76
CA GLN A 81 12.30 -10.08 33.74
C GLN A 81 10.83 -10.17 33.35
N ARG A 82 9.95 -10.21 34.36
CA ARG A 82 8.50 -10.16 34.21
C ARG A 82 7.95 -9.07 35.11
N VAL A 83 7.14 -8.16 34.58
CA VAL A 83 6.58 -7.01 35.30
C VAL A 83 5.16 -6.72 34.82
N GLU A 84 4.33 -6.11 35.67
CA GLU A 84 2.95 -5.69 35.31
C GLU A 84 2.89 -4.21 34.90
N THR A 85 3.92 -3.43 35.22
CA THR A 85 3.96 -1.97 35.01
C THR A 85 4.33 -1.55 33.59
N GLY A 86 4.84 -2.48 32.77
CA GLY A 86 5.44 -2.17 31.47
C GLY A 86 6.73 -1.36 31.57
N THR A 87 7.34 -1.25 32.76
CA THR A 87 8.63 -0.59 32.96
C THR A 87 9.68 -1.58 33.45
N PHE A 88 10.80 -1.66 32.75
CA PHE A 88 11.92 -2.53 33.10
C PHE A 88 13.15 -1.70 33.42
N ASP A 89 13.80 -1.99 34.54
CA ASP A 89 15.11 -1.44 34.87
C ASP A 89 16.15 -2.57 34.78
N VAL A 90 17.11 -2.42 33.88
CA VAL A 90 18.05 -3.48 33.50
C VAL A 90 19.47 -2.96 33.58
N THR A 91 20.28 -3.55 34.45
CA THR A 91 21.69 -3.18 34.63
C THR A 91 22.59 -4.06 33.76
N LEU A 92 23.08 -3.51 32.65
CA LEU A 92 23.90 -4.23 31.66
C LEU A 92 25.38 -3.77 31.69
N PRO A 93 26.34 -4.66 31.41
CA PRO A 93 27.75 -4.28 31.21
C PRO A 93 27.94 -3.24 30.09
N LEU A 94 28.84 -2.28 30.32
CA LEU A 94 29.21 -1.23 29.35
C LEU A 94 30.02 -1.77 28.17
N GLY A 95 29.96 -1.08 27.03
CA GLY A 95 30.80 -1.36 25.85
C GLY A 95 30.38 -2.57 25.02
N VAL A 96 29.22 -3.16 25.30
CA VAL A 96 28.66 -4.31 24.59
C VAL A 96 27.32 -3.93 23.96
N ALA A 97 27.04 -4.46 22.77
CA ALA A 97 25.74 -4.30 22.11
C ALA A 97 24.79 -5.43 22.52
N TYR A 98 23.52 -5.08 22.72
CA TYR A 98 22.47 -6.02 23.12
C TYR A 98 21.22 -5.84 22.27
N THR A 99 20.45 -6.91 22.17
CA THR A 99 19.09 -6.86 21.62
C THR A 99 18.10 -7.29 22.70
N CYS A 100 17.18 -6.40 23.06
CA CYS A 100 16.12 -6.66 24.01
C CYS A 100 14.87 -7.12 23.25
N LEU A 101 14.34 -8.29 23.63
CA LEU A 101 13.06 -8.81 23.15
C LEU A 101 11.99 -8.53 24.20
N PHE A 102 10.87 -7.98 23.77
CA PHE A 102 9.73 -7.68 24.63
C PHE A 102 8.49 -8.45 24.18
N TRP A 103 7.78 -9.01 25.14
CA TRP A 103 6.47 -9.65 24.93
C TRP A 103 5.48 -9.15 25.98
N ALA A 104 4.23 -8.94 25.58
CA ALA A 104 3.16 -8.63 26.50
C ALA A 104 1.98 -9.55 26.26
N GLN A 105 1.42 -10.08 27.35
CA GLN A 105 0.35 -11.07 27.33
C GLN A 105 -0.61 -10.88 28.49
N TYR A 106 -1.79 -11.49 28.38
CA TYR A 106 -2.75 -11.54 29.47
C TYR A 106 -2.52 -12.78 30.34
N ILE A 107 -2.59 -12.57 31.65
CA ILE A 107 -2.56 -13.59 32.70
C ILE A 107 -3.78 -13.38 33.62
N PRO A 108 -4.23 -14.41 34.36
CA PRO A 108 -5.34 -14.25 35.30
C PRO A 108 -5.07 -13.14 36.33
N ASP A 109 -6.12 -12.43 36.76
CA ASP A 109 -6.00 -11.36 37.77
C ASP A 109 -5.34 -11.84 39.07
N ALA A 110 -5.57 -13.11 39.43
CA ALA A 110 -4.97 -13.78 40.57
C ALA A 110 -3.44 -14.01 40.43
N GLY A 111 -2.88 -13.76 39.25
CA GLY A 111 -1.51 -14.12 38.88
C GLY A 111 -1.39 -15.59 38.43
N GLY A 112 -0.19 -15.96 37.98
CA GLY A 112 0.11 -17.28 37.43
C GLY A 112 0.57 -17.21 35.98
N ASP A 113 0.81 -18.39 35.38
CA ASP A 113 1.26 -18.50 34.00
C ASP A 113 0.15 -18.15 33.01
N SER A 114 0.54 -17.70 31.81
CA SER A 114 -0.44 -17.49 30.74
C SER A 114 -1.05 -18.81 30.28
N GLU A 115 -2.38 -18.79 30.14
CA GLU A 115 -3.16 -19.88 29.55
C GLU A 115 -3.05 -19.92 28.01
N PHE A 116 -2.49 -18.86 27.40
CA PHE A 116 -2.49 -18.64 25.96
C PHE A 116 -1.13 -18.89 25.32
N PHE A 117 -0.05 -18.52 26.01
CA PHE A 117 1.30 -18.57 25.46
C PHE A 117 2.28 -19.22 26.43
N ASP A 118 3.20 -19.99 25.86
CA ASP A 118 4.46 -20.37 26.48
C ASP A 118 5.52 -19.36 26.04
N THR A 119 6.14 -18.70 27.00
CA THR A 119 7.08 -17.59 26.79
C THR A 119 8.42 -17.86 27.47
N ASP A 120 8.80 -19.12 27.62
CA ASP A 120 10.11 -19.49 28.16
C ASP A 120 11.24 -19.00 27.25
N ASP A 121 11.00 -18.99 25.93
CA ASP A 121 11.89 -18.43 24.92
C ASP A 121 11.13 -17.45 24.02
N LEU A 122 11.47 -16.15 24.05
CA LEU A 122 10.82 -15.14 23.21
C LEU A 122 11.20 -15.25 21.72
N LYS A 123 12.18 -16.09 21.36
CA LYS A 123 12.44 -16.46 19.95
C LYS A 123 11.54 -17.61 19.49
N ALA A 124 10.81 -18.24 20.41
CA ALA A 124 9.93 -19.37 20.14
C ALA A 124 8.68 -19.32 21.04
N VAL A 125 7.96 -18.19 21.03
CA VAL A 125 6.73 -18.05 21.82
C VAL A 125 5.67 -18.98 21.25
N ALA A 126 5.27 -19.99 22.02
CA ALA A 126 4.40 -21.06 21.55
C ALA A 126 2.96 -20.89 22.03
N LEU A 127 2.00 -21.17 21.14
CA LEU A 127 0.57 -21.06 21.41
C LEU A 127 0.08 -22.27 22.23
N LYS A 128 -0.63 -22.04 23.34
CA LYS A 128 -1.19 -23.09 24.22
C LYS A 128 -2.64 -23.46 23.91
N LYS A 129 -3.38 -22.63 23.17
CA LYS A 129 -4.73 -22.92 22.65
C LYS A 129 -5.10 -21.97 21.51
N ALA A 130 -6.08 -22.34 20.68
CA ALA A 130 -6.66 -21.42 19.70
C ALA A 130 -7.28 -20.19 20.40
N LEU A 131 -7.11 -19.01 19.81
CA LEU A 131 -7.55 -17.74 20.39
C LEU A 131 -8.91 -17.32 19.82
N THR A 132 -9.90 -17.17 20.69
CA THR A 132 -11.27 -16.79 20.33
C THR A 132 -11.50 -15.28 20.51
N ALA A 133 -12.63 -14.79 19.96
CA ALA A 133 -13.11 -13.43 20.24
C ALA A 133 -13.30 -13.16 21.73
N ASP A 134 -13.83 -14.15 22.46
CA ASP A 134 -14.18 -14.04 23.89
C ASP A 134 -12.95 -13.96 24.78
N ASP A 135 -11.85 -14.59 24.36
CA ASP A 135 -10.58 -14.45 25.06
C ASP A 135 -10.13 -12.98 25.05
N GLN A 136 -10.52 -12.18 24.05
CA GLN A 136 -10.04 -10.81 23.81
C GLN A 136 -8.49 -10.69 23.87
N CYS A 137 -7.80 -11.83 23.73
CA CYS A 137 -6.42 -11.98 24.13
C CYS A 137 -5.49 -11.54 23.01
N GLN A 138 -4.89 -10.39 23.27
CA GLN A 138 -3.93 -9.78 22.39
C GLN A 138 -2.53 -10.05 22.93
N ALA A 139 -1.65 -10.55 22.08
CA ALA A 139 -0.23 -10.57 22.37
C ALA A 139 0.45 -9.40 21.67
N PHE A 140 1.40 -8.76 22.35
CA PHE A 140 2.20 -7.69 21.80
C PHE A 140 3.68 -8.06 21.86
N CYS A 141 4.44 -7.56 20.89
CA CYS A 141 5.87 -7.78 20.82
C CYS A 141 6.60 -6.52 20.34
N ALA A 142 7.85 -6.40 20.75
CA ALA A 142 8.77 -5.39 20.26
C ALA A 142 10.22 -5.84 20.42
N THR A 143 11.11 -5.15 19.74
CA THR A 143 12.56 -5.28 19.92
C THR A 143 13.17 -3.91 20.15
N ALA A 144 14.20 -3.83 20.99
CA ALA A 144 15.04 -2.64 21.07
C ALA A 144 16.52 -3.05 20.98
N SER A 145 17.30 -2.30 20.22
CA SER A 145 18.74 -2.48 20.13
C SER A 145 19.44 -1.46 21.01
N VAL A 146 20.35 -1.92 21.86
CA VAL A 146 21.21 -1.07 22.69
C VAL A 146 22.60 -1.09 22.08
N ALA A 147 23.07 0.06 21.62
CA ALA A 147 24.43 0.17 21.10
C ALA A 147 25.46 0.18 22.24
N ALA A 148 26.67 -0.30 21.96
CA ALA A 148 27.79 -0.29 22.91
C ALA A 148 28.10 1.11 23.45
N ALA A 149 27.94 2.13 22.60
CA ALA A 149 28.17 3.54 22.92
C ALA A 149 26.91 4.30 23.37
N ASP A 150 25.78 3.61 23.55
CA ASP A 150 24.52 4.29 23.87
C ASP A 150 24.56 4.94 25.25
N GLU A 151 24.41 6.27 25.29
CA GLU A 151 24.40 7.10 26.50
C GLU A 151 22.98 7.30 27.06
N ALA A 152 21.93 6.92 26.31
CA ALA A 152 20.56 7.05 26.77
C ALA A 152 20.27 6.06 27.92
N LEU A 153 19.83 6.59 29.07
CA LEU A 153 19.44 5.79 30.23
C LEU A 153 17.97 5.36 30.19
N THR A 154 17.16 5.90 29.27
CA THR A 154 15.72 5.59 29.17
C THR A 154 15.29 5.44 27.72
N HIS A 155 14.59 4.35 27.43
CA HIS A 155 14.05 4.02 26.11
C HIS A 155 12.54 3.86 26.20
N THR A 156 11.80 4.51 25.30
CA THR A 156 10.38 4.24 25.10
C THR A 156 10.23 3.27 23.94
N VAL A 157 9.53 2.16 24.15
CA VAL A 157 9.37 1.10 23.14
C VAL A 157 7.88 0.90 22.86
N VAL A 158 7.49 1.10 21.61
CA VAL A 158 6.12 0.86 21.16
C VAL A 158 5.99 -0.60 20.72
N MET A 159 5.06 -1.32 21.33
CA MET A 159 4.75 -2.71 21.07
C MET A 159 3.59 -2.82 20.09
N LYS A 160 3.76 -3.71 19.10
CA LYS A 160 2.73 -4.04 18.12
C LYS A 160 2.23 -5.44 18.34
N ARG A 161 1.04 -5.74 17.84
CA ARG A 161 0.45 -7.07 18.00
C ARG A 161 1.32 -8.14 17.32
N ALA A 162 1.45 -9.28 17.97
CA ALA A 162 2.05 -10.49 17.41
C ALA A 162 1.03 -11.33 16.64
N VAL A 163 -0.26 -11.01 16.78
CA VAL A 163 -1.38 -11.73 16.17
C VAL A 163 -2.00 -10.94 15.02
N ALA A 164 -2.56 -11.66 14.05
CA ALA A 164 -3.59 -11.19 13.14
C ALA A 164 -4.97 -11.48 13.72
N GLN A 165 -5.97 -10.68 13.36
CA GLN A 165 -7.38 -11.02 13.59
C GLN A 165 -7.99 -11.48 12.27
N VAL A 166 -8.80 -12.52 12.28
CA VAL A 166 -9.57 -12.94 11.11
C VAL A 166 -11.05 -12.89 11.46
N ASN A 167 -11.83 -12.18 10.65
CA ASN A 167 -13.26 -12.03 10.84
C ASN A 167 -14.02 -12.72 9.71
N ILE A 168 -15.07 -13.47 10.03
CA ILE A 168 -16.04 -13.95 9.05
C ILE A 168 -17.24 -13.00 9.07
N LYS A 169 -17.46 -12.31 7.94
CA LYS A 169 -18.48 -11.26 7.81
C LYS A 169 -19.44 -11.53 6.64
N SER A 170 -20.58 -10.85 6.62
CA SER A 170 -21.46 -10.79 5.43
C SER A 170 -22.20 -9.46 5.32
N ASP A 171 -22.65 -9.15 4.10
CA ASP A 171 -23.52 -8.00 3.81
C ASP A 171 -24.96 -8.23 4.28
N THR A 172 -25.43 -9.46 4.16
CA THR A 172 -26.79 -9.86 4.52
C THR A 172 -26.78 -10.77 5.74
N GLN A 173 -27.76 -10.66 6.61
CA GLN A 173 -27.92 -11.56 7.74
C GLN A 173 -28.09 -13.01 7.28
N MET A 174 -27.47 -13.96 7.98
CA MET A 174 -27.68 -15.41 7.82
C MET A 174 -29.04 -15.86 8.39
N THR A 175 -30.14 -15.30 7.88
CA THR A 175 -31.50 -15.71 8.27
C THR A 175 -31.80 -17.12 7.77
N GLY A 176 -32.36 -17.98 8.64
CA GLY A 176 -32.72 -19.37 8.29
C GLY A 176 -31.58 -20.39 8.47
N TYR A 177 -30.43 -19.96 8.99
CA TYR A 177 -29.34 -20.82 9.41
C TYR A 177 -29.46 -21.17 10.89
N SER A 178 -29.09 -22.40 11.26
CA SER A 178 -29.06 -22.88 12.65
C SER A 178 -27.65 -22.93 13.23
N LYS A 179 -26.64 -23.09 12.37
CA LYS A 179 -25.24 -23.22 12.78
C LYS A 179 -24.28 -22.90 11.63
N LEU A 180 -23.12 -22.35 11.97
CA LEU A 180 -21.95 -22.21 11.12
C LEU A 180 -20.75 -22.79 11.87
N THR A 181 -19.91 -23.59 11.23
CA THR A 181 -18.61 -23.99 11.79
C THR A 181 -17.50 -23.44 10.92
N ALA A 182 -16.44 -22.92 11.53
CA ALA A 182 -15.27 -22.40 10.86
C ALA A 182 -14.03 -23.17 11.31
N ALA A 183 -13.43 -23.90 10.39
CA ALA A 183 -12.20 -24.66 10.59
C ALA A 183 -11.04 -23.95 9.89
N TYR A 184 -9.97 -23.67 10.63
CA TYR A 184 -8.76 -23.04 10.13
C TYR A 184 -7.62 -24.04 10.17
N THR A 185 -6.99 -24.27 9.02
CA THR A 185 -5.78 -25.09 8.90
C THR A 185 -4.57 -24.22 8.58
N ASN A 186 -3.37 -24.80 8.67
CA ASN A 186 -2.09 -24.08 8.53
C ASN A 186 -1.90 -22.96 9.56
N VAL A 187 -2.46 -23.15 10.76
CA VAL A 187 -2.35 -22.18 11.86
C VAL A 187 -0.91 -22.19 12.37
N PRO A 188 -0.17 -21.07 12.30
CA PRO A 188 1.15 -21.00 12.91
C PRO A 188 1.02 -21.08 14.43
N ASN A 189 1.89 -21.86 15.06
CA ASN A 189 1.82 -22.15 16.49
C ASN A 189 2.99 -21.59 17.30
N THR A 190 4.01 -21.05 16.64
CA THR A 190 5.18 -20.47 17.29
C THR A 190 5.56 -19.15 16.62
N PHE A 191 5.83 -18.12 17.42
CA PHE A 191 6.23 -16.78 16.97
C PHE A 191 7.61 -16.40 17.49
N ASN A 192 8.45 -15.84 16.62
CA ASN A 192 9.79 -15.37 16.97
C ASN A 192 9.80 -13.84 17.09
N VAL A 193 10.01 -13.32 18.29
CA VAL A 193 10.00 -11.87 18.56
C VAL A 193 11.17 -11.15 17.89
N LEU A 194 12.32 -11.82 17.69
CA LEU A 194 13.52 -11.20 17.14
C LEU A 194 13.35 -10.80 15.67
N ASP A 195 12.78 -11.69 14.85
CA ASP A 195 12.66 -11.49 13.40
C ASP A 195 11.20 -11.36 12.93
N ASN A 196 10.23 -11.51 13.83
CA ASN A 196 8.80 -11.45 13.54
C ASN A 196 8.33 -12.51 12.53
N THR A 197 8.96 -13.68 12.55
CA THR A 197 8.55 -14.84 11.76
C THR A 197 7.67 -15.79 12.58
N VAL A 198 6.96 -16.67 11.88
CA VAL A 198 6.16 -17.74 12.48
C VAL A 198 6.54 -19.09 11.91
N THR A 199 6.33 -20.14 12.70
CA THR A 199 6.51 -21.54 12.30
C THR A 199 5.39 -22.42 12.85
N ASP A 200 5.32 -23.65 12.36
CA ASP A 200 4.29 -24.65 12.71
C ASP A 200 4.84 -25.83 13.53
N ASN A 201 6.09 -25.80 14.00
CA ASN A 201 6.81 -27.04 14.34
C ASN A 201 7.58 -27.08 15.67
N THR A 202 7.39 -26.13 16.58
CA THR A 202 8.21 -26.10 17.81
C THR A 202 7.42 -25.64 19.04
N GLY A 203 6.72 -26.58 19.68
CA GLY A 203 6.27 -26.45 21.07
C GLY A 203 4.82 -26.01 21.33
N GLY A 204 4.11 -25.49 20.32
CA GLY A 204 2.71 -25.04 20.46
C GLY A 204 1.66 -26.13 20.19
N VAL A 205 0.39 -25.82 20.42
CA VAL A 205 -0.74 -26.69 20.05
C VAL A 205 -0.73 -26.92 18.54
N ASN A 206 -0.61 -28.19 18.16
CA ASN A 206 -0.69 -28.65 16.78
C ASN A 206 -2.13 -29.01 16.40
N GLY A 207 -2.58 -28.54 15.24
CA GLY A 207 -3.87 -28.92 14.65
C GLY A 207 -4.69 -27.74 14.15
N ASP A 208 -5.88 -28.06 13.65
CA ASP A 208 -6.82 -27.07 13.13
C ASP A 208 -7.48 -26.28 14.26
N ALA A 209 -7.67 -24.97 14.07
CA ALA A 209 -8.48 -24.17 14.97
C ALA A 209 -9.94 -24.21 14.50
N ASN A 210 -10.82 -24.83 15.30
CA ASN A 210 -12.21 -25.07 14.96
C ASN A 210 -13.15 -24.28 15.86
N PHE A 211 -14.06 -23.53 15.25
CA PHE A 211 -15.02 -22.69 15.95
C PHE A 211 -16.45 -23.06 15.54
N GLU A 212 -17.34 -23.16 16.53
CA GLU A 212 -18.77 -23.37 16.30
C GLU A 212 -19.55 -22.09 16.62
N ILE A 213 -20.40 -21.67 15.68
CA ILE A 213 -21.21 -20.45 15.75
C ILE A 213 -22.67 -20.86 15.67
N THR A 214 -23.39 -20.66 16.77
CA THR A 214 -24.83 -20.93 16.90
C THR A 214 -25.66 -19.66 17.11
N SER A 215 -25.00 -18.53 17.37
CA SER A 215 -25.63 -17.22 17.54
C SER A 215 -25.31 -16.34 16.34
N PHE A 216 -26.33 -15.93 15.61
CA PHE A 216 -26.21 -14.99 14.50
C PHE A 216 -26.71 -13.63 14.94
N SER A 217 -25.95 -12.57 14.69
CA SER A 217 -26.34 -11.22 15.08
C SER A 217 -27.65 -10.79 14.40
N SER A 218 -28.53 -10.12 15.14
CA SER A 218 -29.77 -9.54 14.61
C SER A 218 -29.55 -8.17 13.95
N THR A 219 -28.43 -7.52 14.25
CA THR A 219 -28.04 -6.21 13.73
C THR A 219 -26.61 -6.26 13.17
N PRO A 220 -26.31 -5.52 12.11
CA PRO A 220 -24.94 -5.38 11.62
C PRO A 220 -24.07 -4.59 12.61
N GLY A 221 -22.75 -4.73 12.49
CA GLY A 221 -21.74 -3.92 13.15
C GLY A 221 -21.72 -2.48 12.64
N THR A 222 -20.80 -1.67 13.17
CA THR A 222 -20.64 -0.25 12.81
C THR A 222 -20.28 -0.03 11.34
N ASP A 223 -19.71 -1.05 10.69
CA ASP A 223 -19.37 -1.10 9.27
C ASP A 223 -20.55 -1.50 8.36
N GLY A 224 -21.73 -1.72 8.95
CA GLY A 224 -22.91 -2.21 8.24
C GLY A 224 -22.85 -3.70 7.87
N LYS A 225 -21.84 -4.45 8.35
CA LYS A 225 -21.68 -5.88 8.07
C LYS A 225 -22.08 -6.74 9.26
N TYR A 226 -22.61 -7.92 9.02
CA TYR A 226 -22.86 -8.90 10.06
C TYR A 226 -21.56 -9.67 10.33
N ILE A 227 -21.08 -9.66 11.57
CA ILE A 227 -19.88 -10.39 12.00
C ILE A 227 -20.34 -11.66 12.71
N TYR A 228 -19.91 -12.82 12.22
CA TYR A 228 -20.32 -14.11 12.80
C TYR A 228 -19.23 -14.74 13.65
N GLN A 229 -17.97 -14.50 13.32
CA GLN A 229 -16.85 -15.01 14.06
C GLN A 229 -15.67 -14.06 13.94
N SER A 230 -14.92 -13.97 15.04
CA SER A 230 -13.62 -13.31 15.10
C SER A 230 -12.65 -14.23 15.84
N ALA A 231 -11.49 -14.49 15.24
CA ALA A 231 -10.45 -15.34 15.81
C ALA A 231 -9.08 -14.69 15.64
N TYR A 232 -8.12 -15.05 16.49
CA TYR A 232 -6.77 -14.50 16.44
C TYR A 232 -5.74 -15.59 16.16
N PHE A 233 -4.75 -15.26 15.34
CA PHE A 233 -3.71 -16.19 14.91
C PHE A 233 -2.35 -15.52 14.99
N LEU A 234 -1.32 -16.24 15.44
CA LEU A 234 0.06 -15.77 15.28
C LEU A 234 0.33 -15.58 13.79
N ALA A 235 0.96 -14.46 13.44
CA ALA A 235 1.27 -14.14 12.05
C ALA A 235 2.61 -13.42 11.96
N SER A 236 3.30 -13.55 10.84
CA SER A 236 4.55 -12.87 10.60
C SER A 236 4.34 -11.41 10.18
N ALA A 237 5.42 -10.62 10.20
CA ALA A 237 5.39 -9.21 9.79
C ALA A 237 5.23 -9.02 8.27
N ASP A 238 5.65 -9.98 7.45
CA ASP A 238 5.53 -9.95 5.99
C ASP A 238 4.43 -10.88 5.45
N GLY A 239 3.79 -11.66 6.31
CA GLY A 239 2.77 -12.65 5.98
C GLY A 239 3.33 -14.01 5.52
N ALA A 240 4.65 -14.15 5.40
CA ALA A 240 5.28 -15.43 5.08
C ALA A 240 4.98 -16.47 6.17
N GLY A 241 4.63 -17.69 5.76
CA GLY A 241 4.29 -18.78 6.69
C GLY A 241 2.97 -18.59 7.45
N SER A 242 2.18 -17.55 7.16
CA SER A 242 0.96 -17.18 7.91
C SER A 242 -0.33 -17.28 7.07
N MET A 243 -0.33 -18.04 5.97
CA MET A 243 -1.53 -18.21 5.12
C MET A 243 -2.42 -19.32 5.66
N LEU A 244 -3.67 -18.99 5.96
CA LEU A 244 -4.66 -19.92 6.49
C LEU A 244 -5.52 -20.51 5.36
N ASN A 245 -5.95 -21.76 5.54
CA ASN A 245 -7.10 -22.28 4.79
C ASN A 245 -8.30 -22.31 5.72
N ILE A 246 -9.45 -21.87 5.22
CA ILE A 246 -10.69 -21.80 5.99
C ILE A 246 -11.73 -22.71 5.35
N ALA A 247 -12.29 -23.63 6.11
CA ALA A 247 -13.48 -24.38 5.74
C ALA A 247 -14.67 -23.93 6.59
N LEU A 248 -15.73 -23.49 5.94
CA LEU A 248 -16.96 -23.00 6.54
C LEU A 248 -18.10 -23.97 6.23
N ASP A 249 -18.59 -24.70 7.23
CA ASP A 249 -19.80 -25.52 7.06
C ASP A 249 -21.02 -24.80 7.60
N THR A 250 -22.03 -24.68 6.75
CA THR A 250 -23.32 -24.08 7.09
C THR A 250 -24.37 -25.14 7.38
N TYR A 251 -25.29 -24.84 8.28
CA TYR A 251 -26.40 -25.69 8.66
C TYR A 251 -27.67 -24.84 8.67
N ILE A 252 -28.76 -25.34 8.08
CA ILE A 252 -30.03 -24.61 7.99
C ILE A 252 -31.04 -25.10 9.02
N THR A 253 -31.93 -24.22 9.47
CA THR A 253 -32.95 -24.53 10.48
C THR A 253 -33.89 -25.68 10.06
N ALA A 254 -34.08 -25.89 8.75
CA ALA A 254 -34.86 -26.99 8.22
C ALA A 254 -34.19 -28.38 8.37
N ALA A 255 -32.86 -28.42 8.54
CA ALA A 255 -32.07 -29.64 8.67
C ALA A 255 -30.83 -29.42 9.57
N PRO A 256 -31.00 -29.14 10.87
CA PRO A 256 -29.94 -28.62 11.73
C PRO A 256 -28.79 -29.60 12.02
N GLY A 257 -29.00 -30.91 11.80
CA GLY A 257 -28.03 -31.97 12.08
C GLY A 257 -27.16 -32.37 10.89
N ALA A 258 -27.35 -31.78 9.71
CA ALA A 258 -26.59 -32.11 8.51
C ALA A 258 -25.93 -30.86 7.92
N VAL A 259 -24.67 -31.00 7.48
CA VAL A 259 -23.99 -29.94 6.72
C VAL A 259 -24.84 -29.65 5.49
N PHE A 260 -25.35 -28.43 5.42
CA PHE A 260 -26.06 -27.94 4.24
C PHE A 260 -25.06 -27.71 3.11
N LYS A 261 -23.99 -26.96 3.40
CA LYS A 261 -22.92 -26.64 2.44
C LYS A 261 -21.59 -26.39 3.14
N THR A 262 -20.51 -26.81 2.48
CA THR A 262 -19.11 -26.49 2.83
C THR A 262 -18.58 -25.43 1.86
N ILE A 263 -17.97 -24.38 2.38
CA ILE A 263 -17.30 -23.33 1.62
C ILE A 263 -15.83 -23.32 2.01
N THR A 264 -14.93 -23.34 1.02
CA THR A 264 -13.48 -23.34 1.28
C THR A 264 -12.86 -22.06 0.74
N VAL A 265 -12.09 -21.39 1.59
CA VAL A 265 -11.29 -20.22 1.25
C VAL A 265 -9.83 -20.56 1.49
N ASN A 266 -9.07 -20.78 0.42
CA ASN A 266 -7.68 -21.19 0.51
C ASN A 266 -6.74 -19.99 0.49
N ASN A 267 -5.59 -20.13 1.15
CA ASN A 267 -4.51 -19.15 1.15
C ASN A 267 -4.96 -17.74 1.60
N VAL A 268 -5.78 -17.66 2.64
CA VAL A 268 -6.16 -16.39 3.27
C VAL A 268 -4.91 -15.80 3.93
N PRO A 269 -4.38 -14.67 3.44
CA PRO A 269 -3.16 -14.14 3.99
C PRO A 269 -3.46 -13.46 5.33
N THR A 270 -2.58 -13.67 6.29
CA THR A 270 -2.63 -13.00 7.58
C THR A 270 -1.27 -12.37 7.86
N LYS A 271 -1.30 -11.23 8.57
CA LYS A 271 -0.12 -10.46 8.94
C LYS A 271 -0.33 -9.94 10.36
N LYS A 272 0.73 -9.93 11.16
CA LYS A 272 0.61 -9.42 12.53
C LYS A 272 0.12 -7.98 12.52
N ASN A 273 -0.67 -7.61 13.52
CA ASN A 273 -1.21 -6.25 13.66
C ASN A 273 -2.16 -5.83 12.51
N VAL A 274 -2.75 -6.80 11.80
CA VAL A 274 -3.73 -6.58 10.73
C VAL A 274 -4.99 -7.42 11.01
N ARG A 275 -6.14 -6.92 10.59
CA ARG A 275 -7.41 -7.64 10.54
C ARG A 275 -7.66 -8.08 9.12
N THR A 276 -7.88 -9.38 8.93
CA THR A 276 -8.32 -9.97 7.67
C THR A 276 -9.82 -10.25 7.76
N ASN A 277 -10.62 -9.43 7.11
CA ASN A 277 -12.06 -9.62 6.99
C ASN A 277 -12.34 -10.52 5.78
N VAL A 278 -12.90 -11.70 6.02
CA VAL A 278 -13.44 -12.60 5.01
C VAL A 278 -14.91 -12.28 4.86
N LEU A 279 -15.24 -11.45 3.85
CA LEU A 279 -16.61 -11.07 3.56
C LEU A 279 -17.24 -12.11 2.63
N MET A 280 -18.30 -12.75 3.09
CA MET A 280 -19.00 -13.85 2.43
C MET A 280 -20.42 -13.45 2.05
N ASP A 281 -20.89 -13.90 0.89
CA ASP A 281 -22.32 -13.88 0.54
C ASP A 281 -22.96 -15.23 0.88
N PHE A 282 -23.67 -15.34 2.00
CA PHE A 282 -24.30 -16.58 2.45
C PHE A 282 -25.70 -16.84 1.84
N ALA A 283 -25.96 -16.46 0.59
CA ALA A 283 -27.23 -16.73 -0.08
C ALA A 283 -27.62 -18.22 -0.02
N ALA A 284 -28.67 -18.54 0.74
CA ALA A 284 -29.07 -19.93 1.04
C ALA A 284 -29.42 -20.74 -0.23
N THR A 285 -29.99 -20.09 -1.24
CA THR A 285 -30.43 -20.71 -2.50
C THR A 285 -29.33 -20.79 -3.57
N SER A 286 -28.20 -20.11 -3.40
CA SER A 286 -27.14 -20.05 -4.42
C SER A 286 -26.24 -21.29 -4.39
N SER A 287 -25.90 -21.85 -5.54
CA SER A 287 -24.87 -22.91 -5.65
C SER A 287 -23.44 -22.36 -5.71
N THR A 288 -23.28 -21.04 -5.83
CA THR A 288 -22.00 -20.35 -5.96
C THR A 288 -21.86 -19.26 -4.91
N TYR A 289 -20.66 -19.13 -4.34
CA TYR A 289 -20.34 -18.16 -3.30
C TYR A 289 -19.23 -17.25 -3.79
N THR A 290 -19.37 -15.96 -3.54
CA THR A 290 -18.29 -14.99 -3.70
C THR A 290 -17.76 -14.61 -2.33
N TYR A 291 -16.45 -14.46 -2.25
CA TYR A 291 -15.80 -13.90 -1.07
C TYR A 291 -14.84 -12.81 -1.48
N THR A 292 -14.66 -11.83 -0.59
CA THR A 292 -13.59 -10.84 -0.69
C THR A 292 -12.77 -10.86 0.58
N LEU A 293 -11.47 -10.66 0.45
CA LEU A 293 -10.56 -10.46 1.56
C LEU A 293 -10.30 -8.97 1.68
N ASP A 294 -10.53 -8.44 2.87
CA ASP A 294 -10.33 -7.04 3.21
C ASP A 294 -9.33 -6.94 4.37
N PHE A 295 -8.34 -6.07 4.25
CA PHE A 295 -7.25 -5.92 5.20
C PHE A 295 -7.35 -4.54 5.84
N ALA A 296 -7.47 -4.50 7.16
CA ALA A 296 -7.50 -3.26 7.91
C ALA A 296 -6.43 -3.28 8.99
N ASP A 297 -5.87 -2.11 9.30
CA ASP A 297 -5.07 -1.96 10.51
C ASP A 297 -5.88 -2.40 11.74
N PHE A 298 -5.20 -3.06 12.69
CA PHE A 298 -5.85 -3.68 13.84
C PHE A 298 -6.61 -2.69 14.70
N ASP A 299 -6.00 -1.54 14.96
CA ASP A 299 -6.58 -0.50 15.82
C ASP A 299 -7.30 0.59 15.02
N ALA A 300 -7.37 0.48 13.69
CA ALA A 300 -8.28 1.32 12.92
C ALA A 300 -9.70 1.02 13.40
N THR A 301 -10.50 2.05 13.67
CA THR A 301 -11.95 1.83 13.79
C THR A 301 -12.41 1.08 12.53
N ASP A 302 -13.29 0.09 12.65
CA ASP A 302 -13.83 -0.72 11.53
C ASP A 302 -14.64 0.11 10.51
N ILE A 303 -14.37 1.42 10.42
CA ILE A 303 -15.02 2.45 9.62
C ILE A 303 -14.28 2.66 8.28
N ASN A 304 -13.12 2.00 8.08
CA ASN A 304 -12.21 2.30 6.96
C ASN A 304 -12.56 1.64 5.61
N ARG A 305 -13.81 1.22 5.42
CA ARG A 305 -14.47 1.48 4.14
C ARG A 305 -15.85 2.03 4.43
N LYS A 306 -15.94 3.36 4.55
CA LYS A 306 -17.18 4.10 4.31
C LYS A 306 -17.84 3.43 3.11
N THR A 307 -19.06 2.90 3.31
CA THR A 307 -19.75 2.08 2.31
C THR A 307 -19.66 2.76 0.94
N VAL A 308 -19.30 1.99 -0.08
CA VAL A 308 -19.15 2.49 -1.46
C VAL A 308 -20.33 3.38 -1.80
N SER A 309 -20.06 4.65 -2.10
CA SER A 309 -21.10 5.60 -2.42
C SER A 309 -21.50 5.40 -3.87
N THR A 310 -22.75 5.04 -4.11
CA THR A 310 -23.25 4.73 -5.45
C THR A 310 -23.96 5.94 -6.03
N TRP A 311 -23.58 6.34 -7.24
CA TRP A 311 -24.23 7.42 -7.98
C TRP A 311 -25.54 6.94 -8.61
N ASP A 312 -26.57 7.77 -8.56
CA ASP A 312 -27.89 7.47 -9.12
C ASP A 312 -28.02 7.83 -10.60
N GLY A 313 -27.00 8.47 -11.18
CA GLY A 313 -26.99 8.95 -12.57
C GLY A 313 -27.49 10.39 -12.74
N THR A 314 -27.72 11.12 -11.64
CA THR A 314 -28.22 12.50 -11.68
C THR A 314 -27.16 13.51 -11.26
N TYR A 315 -27.08 14.62 -11.99
CA TYR A 315 -26.21 15.74 -11.63
C TYR A 315 -26.99 16.80 -10.85
N PRO A 316 -26.44 17.31 -9.73
CA PRO A 316 -26.90 18.55 -9.13
C PRO A 316 -26.79 19.74 -10.11
N ALA A 317 -27.46 20.84 -9.80
CA ALA A 317 -27.19 22.11 -10.47
C ALA A 317 -25.76 22.60 -10.14
N ALA A 318 -25.13 23.33 -11.06
CA ALA A 318 -23.81 23.92 -10.80
C ALA A 318 -23.90 24.88 -9.59
N ASN A 319 -23.06 24.66 -8.59
CA ASN A 319 -22.96 25.43 -7.35
C ASN A 319 -21.49 25.57 -6.94
N THR A 320 -20.85 26.65 -7.39
CA THR A 320 -19.42 26.90 -7.13
C THR A 320 -19.08 27.20 -5.67
N GLY A 321 -20.09 27.39 -4.81
CA GLY A 321 -19.98 27.53 -3.36
C GLY A 321 -20.43 26.30 -2.57
N ALA A 322 -20.51 25.12 -3.20
CA ALA A 322 -20.81 23.87 -2.51
C ALA A 322 -19.80 23.59 -1.39
N THR A 323 -20.31 23.14 -0.24
CA THR A 323 -19.50 22.80 0.95
C THR A 323 -18.98 21.37 0.95
N PHE A 324 -19.40 20.55 -0.03
CA PHE A 324 -19.13 19.11 -0.12
C PHE A 324 -19.40 18.39 1.23
N SER A 325 -18.69 17.30 1.52
CA SER A 325 -18.75 16.63 2.82
C SER A 325 -17.87 17.29 3.91
N GLY A 326 -17.16 18.37 3.58
CA GLY A 326 -16.31 19.10 4.51
C GLY A 326 -15.10 19.76 3.82
N GLY A 327 -14.26 20.41 4.62
CA GLY A 327 -13.11 21.18 4.15
C GLY A 327 -13.49 22.56 3.62
N ASP A 328 -12.49 23.41 3.45
CA ASP A 328 -12.63 24.76 2.87
C ASP A 328 -11.95 24.90 1.51
N GLY A 329 -11.29 23.83 1.04
CA GLY A 329 -10.60 23.78 -0.25
C GLY A 329 -9.19 24.33 -0.23
N SER A 330 -8.68 24.76 0.93
CA SER A 330 -7.26 25.12 1.10
C SER A 330 -6.39 23.85 1.20
N GLU A 331 -5.07 24.01 1.06
CA GLU A 331 -4.11 22.91 1.18
C GLU A 331 -4.15 22.25 2.58
N ALA A 332 -4.31 23.07 3.63
CA ALA A 332 -4.39 22.58 5.01
C ALA A 332 -5.71 21.86 5.31
N THR A 333 -6.80 22.28 4.64
CA THR A 333 -8.14 21.69 4.80
C THR A 333 -8.83 21.47 3.45
N PRO A 334 -8.38 20.47 2.66
CA PRO A 334 -8.93 20.17 1.34
C PRO A 334 -10.42 19.86 1.41
N TYR A 335 -11.16 20.21 0.35
CA TYR A 335 -12.56 19.78 0.21
C TYR A 335 -12.65 18.25 0.23
N ILE A 336 -13.59 17.73 1.00
CA ILE A 336 -13.81 16.29 1.17
C ILE A 336 -14.93 15.85 0.24
N ILE A 337 -14.59 14.99 -0.73
CA ILE A 337 -15.55 14.27 -1.54
C ILE A 337 -15.91 12.98 -0.79
N GLY A 338 -16.97 13.06 0.02
CA GLY A 338 -17.40 11.99 0.90
C GLY A 338 -18.55 11.14 0.35
N SER A 339 -19.03 11.46 -0.86
CA SER A 339 -20.15 10.77 -1.50
C SER A 339 -20.09 10.89 -3.03
N ALA A 340 -20.83 10.02 -3.73
CA ALA A 340 -21.04 10.11 -5.17
C ALA A 340 -21.72 11.42 -5.60
N THR A 341 -22.61 11.96 -4.77
CA THR A 341 -23.26 13.26 -5.00
C THR A 341 -22.26 14.41 -4.93
N ASP A 342 -21.33 14.39 -3.98
CA ASP A 342 -20.24 15.38 -3.92
C ASP A 342 -19.37 15.33 -5.17
N PHE A 343 -19.06 14.12 -5.64
CA PHE A 343 -18.27 13.95 -6.85
C PHE A 343 -19.01 14.41 -8.11
N ALA A 344 -20.30 14.13 -8.22
CA ALA A 344 -21.15 14.65 -9.30
C ALA A 344 -21.24 16.19 -9.25
N GLN A 345 -21.34 16.78 -8.04
CA GLN A 345 -21.32 18.23 -7.85
C GLN A 345 -19.96 18.82 -8.26
N PHE A 346 -18.85 18.19 -7.86
CA PHE A 346 -17.49 18.57 -8.27
C PHE A 346 -17.37 18.57 -9.80
N ALA A 347 -17.72 17.47 -10.45
CA ALA A 347 -17.70 17.34 -11.90
C ALA A 347 -18.57 18.41 -12.56
N LYS A 348 -19.79 18.66 -12.06
CA LYS A 348 -20.64 19.70 -12.62
C LYS A 348 -20.07 21.11 -12.44
N ASN A 349 -19.44 21.40 -11.31
CA ASN A 349 -18.88 22.72 -11.04
C ASN A 349 -17.68 23.05 -11.93
N THR A 350 -16.91 22.04 -12.35
CA THR A 350 -15.77 22.25 -13.27
C THR A 350 -16.15 22.84 -14.62
N THR A 351 -17.44 22.78 -15.02
CA THR A 351 -17.93 23.45 -16.22
C THR A 351 -18.01 24.97 -16.08
N SER A 352 -17.88 25.50 -14.86
CA SER A 352 -18.00 26.93 -14.55
C SER A 352 -16.89 27.48 -13.65
N LYS A 353 -16.09 26.61 -13.02
CA LYS A 353 -14.95 26.96 -12.17
C LYS A 353 -13.84 25.93 -12.34
N ASN A 354 -12.64 26.36 -12.74
CA ASN A 354 -11.50 25.47 -12.95
C ASN A 354 -10.78 25.04 -11.66
N TYR A 355 -11.17 25.58 -10.49
CA TYR A 355 -10.62 25.21 -9.18
C TYR A 355 -9.11 25.42 -9.03
N ARG A 356 -8.55 26.45 -9.69
CA ARG A 356 -7.17 26.88 -9.43
C ARG A 356 -6.94 27.12 -7.93
N ASP A 357 -5.78 26.68 -7.43
CA ASP A 357 -5.36 26.79 -6.02
C ASP A 357 -6.35 26.15 -5.02
N THR A 358 -7.19 25.21 -5.49
CA THR A 358 -8.15 24.48 -4.65
C THR A 358 -7.75 23.01 -4.53
N TYR A 359 -7.87 22.46 -3.32
CA TYR A 359 -7.47 21.11 -2.98
C TYR A 359 -8.71 20.25 -2.66
N PHE A 360 -8.72 19.03 -3.19
CA PHE A 360 -9.77 18.03 -3.00
C PHE A 360 -9.14 16.72 -2.53
N LYS A 361 -9.88 15.98 -1.70
CA LYS A 361 -9.57 14.58 -1.42
C LYS A 361 -10.79 13.68 -1.43
N LEU A 362 -10.66 12.47 -1.94
CA LEU A 362 -11.67 11.42 -1.78
C LEU A 362 -11.59 10.83 -0.38
N ASP A 363 -12.73 10.58 0.23
CA ASP A 363 -12.86 9.93 1.55
C ASP A 363 -13.72 8.65 1.48
N VAL A 364 -14.09 8.25 0.25
CA VAL A 364 -14.94 7.10 -0.01
C VAL A 364 -14.66 6.57 -1.41
N ASP A 365 -14.84 5.26 -1.58
CA ASP A 365 -14.95 4.69 -2.91
C ASP A 365 -16.28 5.07 -3.55
N ILE A 366 -16.24 5.35 -4.85
CA ILE A 366 -17.41 5.76 -5.62
C ILE A 366 -17.72 4.71 -6.68
N ASN A 367 -18.98 4.32 -6.77
CA ASN A 367 -19.50 3.53 -7.87
C ASN A 367 -20.42 4.41 -8.73
N LEU A 368 -20.01 4.70 -9.96
CA LEU A 368 -20.80 5.45 -10.94
C LEU A 368 -21.93 4.61 -11.57
N ASN A 369 -22.05 3.34 -11.17
CA ASN A 369 -23.21 2.48 -11.40
C ASN A 369 -23.52 2.25 -12.90
N ASP A 370 -22.47 2.25 -13.72
CA ASP A 370 -22.52 2.11 -15.18
C ASP A 370 -23.46 3.11 -15.86
N LYS A 371 -23.74 4.23 -15.18
CA LYS A 371 -24.59 5.31 -15.70
C LYS A 371 -23.78 6.21 -16.63
N PRO A 372 -24.41 6.81 -17.66
CA PRO A 372 -23.75 7.76 -18.53
C PRO A 372 -23.10 8.90 -17.72
N TRP A 373 -21.78 8.94 -17.72
CA TRP A 373 -20.98 9.96 -17.06
C TRP A 373 -20.57 11.03 -18.07
N THR A 374 -20.76 12.29 -17.70
CA THR A 374 -20.20 13.44 -18.43
C THR A 374 -18.85 13.80 -17.78
N PRO A 375 -17.74 13.83 -18.57
CA PRO A 375 -16.43 14.23 -18.06
C PRO A 375 -16.45 15.57 -17.34
N THR A 376 -15.54 15.78 -16.38
CA THR A 376 -15.32 17.12 -15.81
C THR A 376 -14.90 18.11 -16.90
N GLY A 377 -15.10 19.41 -16.70
CA GLY A 377 -14.45 20.46 -17.49
C GLY A 377 -12.94 20.56 -17.21
N ASN A 378 -12.36 21.71 -17.55
CA ASN A 378 -10.95 21.98 -17.25
C ASN A 378 -10.71 22.07 -15.73
N PHE A 379 -9.75 21.27 -15.24
CA PHE A 379 -9.37 21.22 -13.84
C PHE A 379 -7.94 21.73 -13.65
N ALA A 380 -7.79 22.74 -12.79
CA ALA A 380 -6.55 23.44 -12.47
C ALA A 380 -6.19 23.35 -10.97
N GLY A 381 -6.89 22.49 -10.21
CA GLY A 381 -6.67 22.27 -8.79
C GLY A 381 -5.83 21.03 -8.49
N VAL A 382 -5.86 20.62 -7.22
CA VAL A 382 -5.23 19.39 -6.73
C VAL A 382 -6.32 18.42 -6.29
N PHE A 383 -6.29 17.19 -6.81
CA PHE A 383 -7.24 16.14 -6.46
C PHE A 383 -6.50 14.90 -5.98
N ASP A 384 -6.58 14.62 -4.68
CA ASP A 384 -6.00 13.43 -4.07
C ASP A 384 -7.05 12.34 -3.86
N GLY A 385 -6.94 11.24 -4.61
CA GLY A 385 -7.83 10.10 -4.47
C GLY A 385 -7.63 9.31 -3.18
N GLN A 386 -6.57 9.53 -2.40
CA GLN A 386 -6.23 8.77 -1.18
C GLN A 386 -6.32 7.23 -1.39
N HIS A 387 -5.94 6.76 -2.58
CA HIS A 387 -6.04 5.36 -3.03
C HIS A 387 -7.47 4.79 -3.10
N HIS A 388 -8.49 5.64 -3.08
CA HIS A 388 -9.88 5.25 -3.33
C HIS A 388 -10.14 4.89 -4.79
N LYS A 389 -11.21 4.12 -4.97
CA LYS A 389 -11.66 3.62 -6.26
C LYS A 389 -12.84 4.42 -6.80
N ILE A 390 -12.82 4.68 -8.10
CA ILE A 390 -14.01 5.10 -8.88
C ILE A 390 -14.31 3.98 -9.87
N THR A 391 -15.46 3.33 -9.70
CA THR A 391 -15.84 2.14 -10.48
C THR A 391 -17.12 2.38 -11.28
N GLY A 392 -17.37 1.56 -12.30
CA GLY A 392 -18.56 1.67 -13.15
C GLY A 392 -18.59 2.94 -14.00
N LEU A 393 -17.42 3.49 -14.37
CA LEU A 393 -17.35 4.64 -15.27
C LEU A 393 -17.90 4.27 -16.65
N LYS A 394 -18.88 5.02 -17.16
CA LYS A 394 -19.43 4.80 -18.50
C LYS A 394 -19.51 6.10 -19.28
N VAL A 395 -18.52 6.35 -20.14
CA VAL A 395 -18.47 7.53 -21.00
C VAL A 395 -18.55 7.09 -22.45
N SER A 396 -19.51 7.63 -23.20
CA SER A 396 -19.66 7.40 -24.64
C SER A 396 -20.24 8.65 -25.29
N ILE A 397 -19.36 9.60 -25.61
CA ILE A 397 -19.75 10.93 -26.11
C ILE A 397 -18.85 11.38 -27.27
N ALA A 398 -19.36 12.28 -28.11
CA ALA A 398 -18.57 12.96 -29.13
C ALA A 398 -18.09 14.32 -28.63
N ASP A 399 -16.86 14.39 -28.13
CA ASP A 399 -16.22 15.62 -27.63
C ASP A 399 -14.77 15.71 -28.10
N TYR A 400 -14.11 16.85 -27.86
CA TYR A 400 -12.70 17.04 -28.15
C TYR A 400 -11.80 16.23 -27.20
N ARG A 401 -12.20 16.10 -25.93
CA ARG A 401 -11.36 15.53 -24.87
C ARG A 401 -12.21 14.75 -23.88
N VAL A 402 -12.06 13.43 -23.87
CA VAL A 402 -12.95 12.52 -23.15
C VAL A 402 -12.17 11.69 -22.13
N GLY A 403 -12.69 11.59 -20.92
CA GLY A 403 -12.14 10.77 -19.83
C GLY A 403 -12.96 10.94 -18.54
N LEU A 404 -12.46 10.49 -17.40
CA LEU A 404 -13.05 10.89 -16.11
C LEU A 404 -12.96 12.42 -15.97
N PHE A 405 -11.78 12.97 -16.25
CA PHE A 405 -11.52 14.40 -16.43
C PHE A 405 -11.41 14.75 -17.92
N SER A 406 -12.05 15.83 -18.40
CA SER A 406 -11.83 16.26 -19.79
C SER A 406 -10.40 16.80 -19.97
N GLN A 407 -9.99 17.72 -19.11
CA GLN A 407 -8.67 18.34 -19.18
C GLN A 407 -8.10 18.60 -17.78
N ILE A 408 -6.80 18.34 -17.61
CA ILE A 408 -6.00 18.79 -16.47
C ILE A 408 -5.00 19.82 -16.98
N ASP A 409 -5.14 21.07 -16.54
CA ASP A 409 -4.32 22.19 -17.03
C ASP A 409 -4.12 23.27 -15.97
N ALA A 410 -2.87 23.47 -15.57
CA ALA A 410 -2.46 24.53 -14.65
C ALA A 410 -2.44 25.92 -15.32
N GLY A 411 -2.36 25.97 -16.65
CA GLY A 411 -2.01 27.18 -17.39
C GLY A 411 -0.69 27.76 -16.87
N SER A 412 -0.73 29.01 -16.38
CA SER A 412 0.41 29.67 -15.74
C SER A 412 0.39 29.62 -14.21
N GLY A 413 -0.45 28.76 -13.62
CA GLY A 413 -0.57 28.60 -12.16
C GLY A 413 0.29 27.50 -11.57
N PRO A 414 0.17 27.25 -10.24
CA PRO A 414 0.82 26.09 -9.64
C PRO A 414 0.30 24.80 -10.28
N ASN A 415 1.11 23.74 -10.24
CA ASN A 415 0.84 22.51 -10.97
C ASN A 415 -0.52 21.90 -10.59
N ALA A 416 -1.42 21.78 -11.56
CA ALA A 416 -2.66 21.02 -11.44
C ALA A 416 -2.34 19.53 -11.33
N SER A 417 -3.00 18.80 -10.43
CA SER A 417 -2.68 17.39 -10.20
C SER A 417 -3.88 16.51 -9.89
N VAL A 418 -3.79 15.26 -10.33
CA VAL A 418 -4.68 14.17 -9.94
C VAL A 418 -3.79 13.03 -9.44
N SER A 419 -3.92 12.64 -8.19
CA SER A 419 -3.08 11.60 -7.59
C SER A 419 -3.85 10.52 -6.85
N ASN A 420 -3.20 9.36 -6.65
CA ASN A 420 -3.67 8.28 -5.77
C ASN A 420 -5.10 7.83 -6.09
N LEU A 421 -5.45 7.69 -7.38
CA LEU A 421 -6.82 7.41 -7.82
C LEU A 421 -6.88 6.16 -8.72
N HIS A 422 -7.81 5.26 -8.43
CA HIS A 422 -7.93 3.99 -9.14
C HIS A 422 -9.29 3.87 -9.82
N VAL A 423 -9.31 3.89 -11.15
CA VAL A 423 -10.55 4.02 -11.94
C VAL A 423 -10.80 2.76 -12.77
N SER A 424 -12.06 2.33 -12.87
CA SER A 424 -12.47 1.24 -13.76
C SER A 424 -13.75 1.55 -14.52
N GLY A 425 -13.79 1.16 -15.79
CA GLY A 425 -14.97 1.30 -16.64
C GLY A 425 -14.66 1.40 -18.13
N ASP A 426 -15.60 1.97 -18.89
CA ASP A 426 -15.52 2.15 -20.34
C ASP A 426 -15.54 3.63 -20.71
N VAL A 427 -14.56 4.04 -21.52
CA VAL A 427 -14.44 5.39 -22.07
C VAL A 427 -14.38 5.31 -23.59
N GLU A 428 -15.36 5.88 -24.27
CA GLU A 428 -15.41 5.97 -25.73
C GLU A 428 -15.60 7.41 -26.18
N ASN A 429 -14.67 7.91 -26.99
CA ASN A 429 -14.88 9.12 -27.76
C ASN A 429 -15.46 8.76 -29.13
N THR A 430 -16.75 9.02 -29.32
CA THR A 430 -17.49 8.66 -30.55
C THR A 430 -17.34 9.71 -31.65
N LYS A 431 -16.50 10.73 -31.46
CA LYS A 431 -16.27 11.77 -32.47
C LYS A 431 -15.45 11.20 -33.64
N PRO A 432 -15.89 11.36 -34.90
CA PRO A 432 -15.25 10.77 -36.07
C PRO A 432 -14.05 11.62 -36.53
N SER A 433 -13.06 11.80 -35.66
CA SER A 433 -11.92 12.68 -35.87
C SER A 433 -10.68 12.11 -35.23
N GLU A 434 -9.57 12.17 -35.98
CA GLU A 434 -8.30 11.60 -35.55
C GLU A 434 -7.52 12.49 -34.57
N TYR A 435 -7.99 13.72 -34.36
CA TYR A 435 -7.35 14.72 -33.50
C TYR A 435 -7.98 14.83 -32.11
N ASP A 436 -9.14 14.22 -31.91
CA ASP A 436 -9.83 14.24 -30.63
C ASP A 436 -9.37 13.06 -29.77
N CYS A 437 -9.35 13.26 -28.45
CA CYS A 437 -8.67 12.36 -27.54
C CYS A 437 -9.60 11.67 -26.54
N ALA A 438 -9.20 10.46 -26.12
CA ALA A 438 -9.83 9.68 -25.07
C ALA A 438 -8.77 9.11 -24.12
N GLY A 439 -8.96 9.27 -22.81
CA GLY A 439 -8.15 8.61 -21.80
C GLY A 439 -8.94 8.20 -20.58
N GLY A 440 -8.52 7.12 -19.92
CA GLY A 440 -9.25 6.57 -18.78
C GLY A 440 -9.36 7.54 -17.60
N ILE A 441 -8.25 8.20 -17.24
CA ILE A 441 -8.21 9.23 -16.20
C ILE A 441 -8.51 10.61 -16.79
N CYS A 442 -7.85 10.99 -17.89
CA CYS A 442 -8.13 12.26 -18.54
C CYS A 442 -8.09 12.22 -20.07
N GLY A 443 -8.89 13.07 -20.72
CA GLY A 443 -8.78 13.31 -22.15
C GLY A 443 -7.44 13.96 -22.52
N ASN A 444 -7.17 15.16 -21.99
CA ASN A 444 -5.94 15.90 -22.24
C ASN A 444 -5.26 16.33 -20.92
N ASN A 445 -4.06 15.79 -20.66
CA ASN A 445 -3.16 16.30 -19.64
C ASN A 445 -2.25 17.38 -20.25
N SER A 446 -2.65 18.65 -20.15
CA SER A 446 -2.02 19.77 -20.87
C SER A 446 -0.71 20.19 -20.22
N THR A 447 -0.74 20.46 -18.91
CA THR A 447 0.43 20.88 -18.13
C THR A 447 0.46 20.25 -16.74
N GLY A 448 -0.49 19.36 -16.45
CA GLY A 448 -0.71 18.78 -15.14
C GLY A 448 0.18 17.59 -14.81
N VAL A 449 -0.02 17.07 -13.60
CA VAL A 449 0.63 15.87 -13.07
C VAL A 449 -0.42 14.82 -12.72
N ILE A 450 -0.31 13.64 -13.31
CA ILE A 450 -1.09 12.46 -12.93
C ILE A 450 -0.15 11.50 -12.22
N ALA A 451 -0.40 11.20 -10.94
CA ALA A 451 0.53 10.43 -10.12
C ALA A 451 -0.15 9.28 -9.36
N ASN A 452 0.46 8.11 -9.29
CA ASN A 452 -0.05 7.00 -8.47
C ASN A 452 -1.48 6.56 -8.84
N CYS A 453 -1.84 6.68 -10.11
CA CYS A 453 -3.18 6.39 -10.61
C CYS A 453 -3.23 5.06 -11.37
N SER A 454 -4.42 4.47 -11.45
CA SER A 454 -4.63 3.30 -12.30
C SER A 454 -5.92 3.38 -13.10
N PHE A 455 -5.90 2.78 -14.29
CA PHE A 455 -7.11 2.58 -15.08
C PHE A 455 -7.23 1.12 -15.55
N SER A 456 -8.46 0.60 -15.53
CA SER A 456 -8.83 -0.73 -16.02
C SER A 456 -10.17 -0.68 -16.77
N GLY A 457 -10.37 -1.59 -17.72
CA GLY A 457 -11.57 -1.62 -18.58
C GLY A 457 -11.24 -1.31 -20.04
N SER A 458 -11.98 -0.41 -20.69
CA SER A 458 -11.77 -0.08 -22.11
C SER A 458 -11.66 1.42 -22.38
N VAL A 459 -10.74 1.79 -23.28
CA VAL A 459 -10.61 3.16 -23.80
C VAL A 459 -10.58 3.11 -25.33
N ARG A 460 -11.53 3.77 -25.98
CA ARG A 460 -11.75 3.68 -27.43
C ARG A 460 -11.98 5.04 -28.06
N GLY A 461 -11.51 5.22 -29.29
CA GLY A 461 -11.79 6.39 -30.11
C GLY A 461 -11.19 6.27 -31.50
N VAL A 462 -11.61 7.12 -32.43
CA VAL A 462 -11.03 7.16 -33.79
C VAL A 462 -9.64 7.78 -33.79
N GLY A 463 -9.37 8.73 -32.88
CA GLY A 463 -8.14 9.50 -32.84
C GLY A 463 -7.12 9.06 -31.80
N ILE A 464 -6.87 9.93 -30.83
CA ILE A 464 -5.77 9.83 -29.89
C ILE A 464 -6.26 9.13 -28.63
N VAL A 465 -5.68 7.99 -28.28
CA VAL A 465 -6.20 7.17 -27.18
C VAL A 465 -5.07 6.69 -26.28
N GLY A 466 -5.24 6.87 -24.97
CA GLY A 466 -4.30 6.33 -23.98
C GLY A 466 -5.01 5.73 -22.79
N GLY A 467 -4.43 4.68 -22.18
CA GLY A 467 -5.05 4.02 -21.03
C GLY A 467 -5.24 4.97 -19.83
N ILE A 468 -4.30 5.88 -19.59
CA ILE A 468 -4.39 6.92 -18.55
C ILE A 468 -4.82 8.26 -19.15
N ALA A 469 -4.08 8.76 -20.13
CA ALA A 469 -4.33 10.04 -20.77
C ALA A 469 -4.41 9.90 -22.28
N GLY A 470 -5.41 10.48 -22.93
CA GLY A 470 -5.46 10.52 -24.39
C GLY A 470 -4.28 11.30 -24.95
N GLU A 471 -4.28 12.61 -24.71
CA GLU A 471 -3.16 13.48 -25.01
C GLU A 471 -2.40 13.85 -23.74
N CYS A 472 -1.06 13.87 -23.79
CA CYS A 472 -0.22 14.26 -22.66
C CYS A 472 0.91 15.19 -23.09
N ASN A 473 0.87 16.42 -22.57
CA ASN A 473 1.91 17.44 -22.67
C ASN A 473 2.46 17.82 -21.26
N GLY A 474 2.01 17.11 -20.21
CA GLY A 474 2.46 17.20 -18.83
C GLY A 474 3.19 15.94 -18.36
N LYS A 475 2.92 15.53 -17.11
CA LYS A 475 3.60 14.39 -16.46
C LYS A 475 2.65 13.28 -16.05
N ILE A 476 3.09 12.05 -16.20
CA ILE A 476 2.43 10.84 -15.69
C ILE A 476 3.46 10.02 -14.91
N ILE A 477 3.20 9.76 -13.62
CA ILE A 477 4.19 9.23 -12.68
C ILE A 477 3.58 8.07 -11.90
N SER A 478 4.29 6.95 -11.77
CA SER A 478 3.86 5.80 -10.95
C SER A 478 2.44 5.31 -11.28
N CYS A 479 2.06 5.30 -12.56
CA CYS A 479 0.72 4.93 -13.00
C CYS A 479 0.70 3.57 -13.70
N LYS A 480 -0.43 2.86 -13.63
CA LYS A 480 -0.62 1.61 -14.37
C LYS A 480 -1.88 1.58 -15.21
N SER A 481 -1.80 0.90 -16.35
CA SER A 481 -2.96 0.59 -17.19
C SER A 481 -3.08 -0.91 -17.41
N THR A 482 -4.29 -1.43 -17.24
CA THR A 482 -4.68 -2.79 -17.64
C THR A 482 -5.77 -2.76 -18.72
N ALA A 483 -6.04 -1.58 -19.29
CA ALA A 483 -7.17 -1.38 -20.18
C ALA A 483 -6.92 -1.89 -21.60
N SER A 484 -8.00 -2.31 -22.26
CA SER A 484 -8.01 -2.46 -23.71
C SER A 484 -8.07 -1.08 -24.36
N VAL A 485 -7.03 -0.70 -25.08
CA VAL A 485 -6.89 0.60 -25.74
C VAL A 485 -7.04 0.44 -27.24
N PHE A 486 -7.92 1.24 -27.87
CA PHE A 486 -8.11 1.25 -29.32
C PHE A 486 -8.19 2.67 -29.88
N GLY A 487 -7.30 3.01 -30.82
CA GLY A 487 -7.38 4.25 -31.61
C GLY A 487 -6.28 4.39 -32.65
N LYS A 488 -6.30 5.47 -33.43
CA LYS A 488 -5.25 5.70 -34.45
C LYS A 488 -3.89 5.96 -33.83
N TYR A 489 -3.82 6.76 -32.77
CA TYR A 489 -2.60 7.00 -32.00
C TYR A 489 -2.80 6.46 -30.59
N ALA A 490 -2.34 5.22 -30.36
CA ALA A 490 -2.70 4.44 -29.19
C ALA A 490 -1.51 4.21 -28.26
N GLY A 491 -1.68 4.47 -26.96
CA GLY A 491 -0.66 4.14 -25.96
C GLY A 491 -1.23 3.49 -24.71
N GLY A 492 -0.51 2.53 -24.13
CA GLY A 492 -0.96 1.89 -22.88
C GLY A 492 -1.12 2.90 -21.73
N ILE A 493 -0.27 3.94 -21.68
CA ILE A 493 -0.37 5.04 -20.71
C ILE A 493 -0.85 6.32 -21.37
N ALA A 494 -0.17 6.79 -22.43
CA ALA A 494 -0.50 8.04 -23.13
C ALA A 494 -0.52 7.89 -24.65
N GLY A 495 -1.49 8.49 -25.33
CA GLY A 495 -1.65 8.37 -26.79
C GLY A 495 -0.65 9.22 -27.58
N ARG A 496 -0.63 10.53 -27.37
CA ARG A 496 0.18 11.49 -28.15
C ARG A 496 0.46 12.78 -27.39
N ASN A 497 1.49 13.54 -27.79
CA ASN A 497 1.69 14.94 -27.45
C ASN A 497 1.50 15.85 -28.68
N SER A 498 1.20 17.13 -28.48
CA SER A 498 1.04 18.05 -29.61
C SER A 498 1.38 19.52 -29.34
N SER A 499 1.74 19.87 -28.10
CA SER A 499 2.09 21.23 -27.73
C SER A 499 3.16 21.34 -26.65
N GLY A 500 3.61 20.22 -26.10
CA GLY A 500 4.61 20.19 -25.03
C GLY A 500 5.21 18.81 -24.80
N LYS A 501 6.24 18.77 -23.96
CA LYS A 501 6.99 17.56 -23.65
C LYS A 501 6.16 16.59 -22.81
N CYS A 502 5.98 15.37 -23.28
CA CYS A 502 5.37 14.30 -22.48
C CYS A 502 6.40 13.65 -21.56
N SER A 503 6.15 13.59 -20.25
CA SER A 503 7.06 12.93 -19.30
C SER A 503 6.37 11.78 -18.57
N ILE A 504 6.87 10.56 -18.74
CA ILE A 504 6.32 9.33 -18.17
C ILE A 504 7.38 8.62 -17.34
N TYR A 505 7.11 8.45 -16.03
CA TYR A 505 8.08 7.91 -15.08
C TYR A 505 7.48 6.79 -14.24
N GLY A 506 8.18 5.66 -14.09
CA GLY A 506 7.73 4.61 -13.18
C GLY A 506 6.37 4.02 -13.58
N CYS A 507 6.00 3.97 -14.86
CA CYS A 507 4.67 3.56 -15.29
C CYS A 507 4.68 2.20 -15.99
N TYR A 508 3.54 1.51 -16.01
CA TYR A 508 3.46 0.26 -16.74
C TYR A 508 2.11 -0.07 -17.37
N ASN A 509 2.14 -0.88 -18.42
CA ASN A 509 0.97 -1.39 -19.11
C ASN A 509 0.95 -2.92 -19.17
N GLU A 510 -0.21 -3.49 -18.87
CA GLU A 510 -0.53 -4.91 -19.07
C GLU A 510 -1.66 -5.12 -20.08
N GLY A 511 -2.38 -4.04 -20.41
CA GLY A 511 -3.53 -4.07 -21.30
C GLY A 511 -3.17 -4.25 -22.77
N VAL A 512 -4.15 -4.68 -23.57
CA VAL A 512 -4.00 -4.81 -25.02
C VAL A 512 -4.14 -3.46 -25.69
N ILE A 513 -3.21 -3.12 -26.58
CA ILE A 513 -3.21 -1.88 -27.35
C ILE A 513 -3.37 -2.22 -28.82
N GLU A 514 -4.42 -1.67 -29.41
CA GLU A 514 -4.77 -1.86 -30.81
C GLU A 514 -4.79 -0.51 -31.55
N THR A 515 -4.27 -0.52 -32.77
CA THR A 515 -4.35 0.63 -33.68
C THR A 515 -4.93 0.23 -35.04
N ASP A 516 -5.59 1.19 -35.69
CA ASP A 516 -6.15 1.07 -37.03
C ASP A 516 -5.52 2.13 -37.94
N GLY A 517 -4.54 1.73 -38.74
CA GLY A 517 -3.88 2.62 -39.72
C GLY A 517 -3.02 3.74 -39.13
N GLY A 518 -2.48 3.57 -37.91
CA GLY A 518 -1.67 4.58 -37.24
C GLY A 518 -0.48 4.03 -36.44
N ASN A 519 -0.32 4.54 -35.21
CA ASN A 519 0.82 4.29 -34.34
C ASN A 519 0.36 3.71 -33.01
N ALA A 520 1.06 2.70 -32.50
CA ALA A 520 0.82 2.17 -31.17
C ALA A 520 2.09 1.91 -30.37
N GLY A 521 2.05 2.24 -29.08
CA GLY A 521 3.14 1.97 -28.15
C GLY A 521 2.66 1.37 -26.83
N GLY A 522 3.43 0.44 -26.28
CA GLY A 522 3.11 -0.20 -25.00
C GLY A 522 2.92 0.79 -23.84
N ILE A 523 3.67 1.89 -23.84
CA ILE A 523 3.54 2.99 -22.87
C ILE A 523 3.02 4.25 -23.56
N TYR A 524 3.66 4.65 -24.65
CA TYR A 524 3.42 5.93 -25.30
C TYR A 524 3.19 5.76 -26.79
N GLY A 525 2.07 6.27 -27.33
CA GLY A 525 1.70 6.05 -28.72
C GLY A 525 2.63 6.74 -29.71
N LYS A 526 2.53 8.07 -29.84
CA LYS A 526 3.28 8.84 -30.84
C LYS A 526 3.75 10.20 -30.31
N ASP A 527 5.02 10.49 -30.53
CA ASP A 527 5.57 11.84 -30.48
C ASP A 527 5.36 12.62 -31.78
N ASP A 528 4.99 13.90 -31.66
CA ASP A 528 4.80 14.84 -32.77
C ASP A 528 5.93 15.87 -32.90
N GLY A 529 7.10 15.59 -32.31
CA GLY A 529 8.26 16.48 -32.34
C GLY A 529 8.28 17.50 -31.21
N PHE A 530 7.59 17.22 -30.10
CA PHE A 530 7.61 18.05 -28.89
C PHE A 530 8.45 17.45 -27.76
N ASP A 531 9.26 16.44 -28.10
CA ASP A 531 10.08 15.63 -27.20
C ASP A 531 9.28 14.80 -26.18
N PHE A 532 9.91 13.76 -25.67
CA PHE A 532 9.38 12.96 -24.56
C PHE A 532 10.48 12.51 -23.60
N ASP A 533 10.12 12.26 -22.34
CA ASP A 533 10.94 11.49 -21.40
C ASP A 533 10.16 10.26 -20.94
N ILE A 534 10.70 9.07 -21.19
CA ILE A 534 10.14 7.81 -20.69
C ILE A 534 11.22 7.09 -19.89
N LYS A 535 11.08 7.00 -18.55
CA LYS A 535 12.09 6.36 -17.71
C LYS A 535 11.50 5.40 -16.70
N GLY A 536 12.20 4.27 -16.52
CA GLY A 536 11.79 3.27 -15.53
C GLY A 536 10.37 2.79 -15.79
N CYS A 537 10.01 2.49 -17.03
CA CYS A 537 8.65 2.04 -17.38
C CYS A 537 8.69 0.62 -17.93
N TYR A 538 7.56 -0.08 -17.92
CA TYR A 538 7.50 -1.38 -18.57
C TYR A 538 6.19 -1.72 -19.26
N ASN A 539 6.26 -2.51 -20.32
CA ASN A 539 5.09 -3.04 -21.00
C ASN A 539 5.13 -4.56 -21.09
N ILE A 540 4.10 -5.21 -20.57
CA ILE A 540 3.86 -6.65 -20.76
C ILE A 540 2.55 -6.94 -21.52
N GLY A 541 1.82 -5.88 -21.87
CA GLY A 541 0.64 -5.95 -22.73
C GLY A 541 1.01 -6.14 -24.20
N THR A 542 0.05 -6.69 -24.96
CA THR A 542 0.19 -6.89 -26.41
C THR A 542 -0.04 -5.58 -27.16
N VAL A 543 0.76 -5.30 -28.20
CA VAL A 543 0.60 -4.14 -29.09
C VAL A 543 0.40 -4.64 -30.52
N GLN A 544 -0.70 -4.26 -31.18
CA GLN A 544 -1.04 -4.81 -32.50
C GLN A 544 -1.73 -3.80 -33.43
N GLY A 545 -1.50 -3.93 -34.73
CA GLY A 545 -2.21 -3.22 -35.80
C GLY A 545 -3.28 -4.11 -36.43
N ARG A 546 -4.28 -3.49 -37.09
CA ARG A 546 -5.41 -4.21 -37.72
C ARG A 546 -5.31 -4.35 -39.24
N GLN A 547 -4.63 -3.44 -39.92
CA GLN A 547 -4.61 -3.33 -41.38
C GLN A 547 -3.27 -3.76 -42.01
N GLY A 548 -2.19 -3.78 -41.22
CA GLY A 548 -0.83 -3.97 -41.71
C GLY A 548 -0.23 -2.66 -42.21
N GLY A 549 1.02 -2.38 -41.82
CA GLY A 549 1.73 -1.13 -42.13
C GLY A 549 1.70 -0.09 -41.01
N GLU A 550 1.03 -0.37 -39.89
CA GLU A 550 1.10 0.44 -38.68
C GLU A 550 2.49 0.42 -38.05
N VAL A 551 2.82 1.50 -37.33
CA VAL A 551 4.08 1.61 -36.61
C VAL A 551 3.86 1.22 -35.15
N LEU A 552 4.44 0.09 -34.75
CA LEU A 552 4.28 -0.47 -33.41
C LEU A 552 5.59 -0.39 -32.63
N GLY A 553 5.51 -0.07 -31.35
CA GLY A 553 6.66 -0.07 -30.44
C GLY A 553 6.33 -0.71 -29.09
N ALA A 554 7.30 -1.42 -28.50
CA ALA A 554 7.06 -2.12 -27.25
C ALA A 554 6.93 -1.13 -26.08
N ILE A 555 7.66 -0.02 -26.12
CA ILE A 555 7.45 1.13 -25.24
C ILE A 555 6.80 2.29 -26.00
N THR A 556 7.37 2.69 -27.13
CA THR A 556 6.87 3.80 -27.97
C THR A 556 7.09 3.55 -29.45
N SER A 557 6.15 4.01 -30.29
CA SER A 557 6.30 3.90 -31.75
C SER A 557 7.22 4.97 -32.36
N SER A 558 7.53 6.03 -31.60
CA SER A 558 8.38 7.13 -32.06
C SER A 558 9.83 6.90 -31.68
N SER A 559 10.75 7.11 -32.62
CA SER A 559 12.18 7.14 -32.34
C SER A 559 12.54 8.29 -31.40
N ALA A 560 13.52 8.07 -30.52
CA ALA A 560 14.07 9.15 -29.72
C ALA A 560 14.83 10.12 -30.66
N SER A 561 14.31 11.33 -30.81
CA SER A 561 14.94 12.39 -31.60
C SER A 561 14.95 13.69 -30.79
N GLY A 562 15.84 14.62 -31.15
CA GLY A 562 15.96 15.89 -30.43
C GLY A 562 16.42 15.69 -28.98
N SER A 563 15.64 16.21 -28.03
CA SER A 563 15.92 16.13 -26.58
C SER A 563 15.14 15.00 -25.90
N SER A 564 14.55 14.10 -26.68
CA SER A 564 13.79 12.96 -26.15
C SER A 564 14.70 11.94 -25.46
N VAL A 565 14.28 11.43 -24.32
CA VAL A 565 15.03 10.42 -23.54
C VAL A 565 14.16 9.20 -23.28
N MET A 566 14.67 8.02 -23.65
CA MET A 566 14.15 6.74 -23.16
C MET A 566 15.24 6.02 -22.36
N ALA A 567 14.93 5.64 -21.12
CA ALA A 567 15.93 5.02 -20.25
C ALA A 567 15.33 3.95 -19.33
N SER A 568 16.06 2.84 -19.17
CA SER A 568 15.72 1.76 -18.24
C SER A 568 14.27 1.26 -18.43
N CYS A 569 13.86 1.01 -19.67
CA CYS A 569 12.52 0.52 -19.99
C CYS A 569 12.54 -0.98 -20.29
N TYR A 570 11.51 -1.69 -19.83
CA TYR A 570 11.46 -3.15 -19.86
C TYR A 570 10.22 -3.66 -20.58
N VAL A 571 10.36 -4.75 -21.33
CA VAL A 571 9.29 -5.26 -22.21
C VAL A 571 9.19 -6.77 -22.14
N ARG A 572 7.99 -7.32 -22.37
CA ARG A 572 7.80 -8.77 -22.55
C ARG A 572 8.43 -9.28 -23.85
N GLU A 573 8.27 -8.51 -24.91
CA GLU A 573 8.78 -8.81 -26.25
C GLU A 573 9.17 -7.52 -26.97
N LYS A 574 10.17 -7.58 -27.85
CA LYS A 574 10.59 -6.46 -28.69
C LYS A 574 9.80 -6.46 -30.00
N TYR A 575 9.47 -5.27 -30.51
CA TYR A 575 9.03 -5.12 -31.90
C TYR A 575 10.23 -4.94 -32.83
N ALA A 576 10.06 -5.30 -34.11
CA ALA A 576 11.13 -5.19 -35.08
C ALA A 576 11.45 -3.73 -35.42
N ILE A 577 12.66 -3.28 -35.07
CA ILE A 577 13.45 -2.16 -35.66
C ILE A 577 13.50 -0.82 -34.88
N ALA A 578 12.51 -0.40 -34.09
CA ALA A 578 12.63 0.82 -33.26
C ALA A 578 13.05 0.47 -31.81
N HIS A 579 14.12 1.09 -31.29
CA HIS A 579 14.61 0.99 -29.89
C HIS A 579 15.27 -0.32 -29.44
N ALA A 580 16.14 -0.89 -30.28
CA ALA A 580 16.86 -2.12 -29.94
C ALA A 580 17.77 -1.99 -28.69
N THR A 581 18.24 -0.79 -28.34
CA THR A 581 19.25 -0.52 -27.30
C THR A 581 18.68 -0.06 -25.96
N GLU A 582 17.55 0.64 -25.97
CA GLU A 582 16.92 1.28 -24.82
C GLU A 582 15.92 0.36 -24.10
N GLU A 583 15.40 -0.64 -24.83
CA GLU A 583 14.46 -1.64 -24.32
C GLU A 583 15.20 -2.90 -23.84
N THR A 584 14.85 -3.36 -22.65
CA THR A 584 15.34 -4.62 -22.07
C THR A 584 14.21 -5.63 -21.97
N VAL A 585 14.40 -6.86 -22.47
CA VAL A 585 13.40 -7.93 -22.30
C VAL A 585 13.48 -8.48 -20.88
N PHE A 586 12.34 -8.77 -20.24
CA PHE A 586 12.28 -9.48 -18.96
C PHE A 586 12.81 -10.93 -19.10
N GLY A 587 14.12 -11.11 -18.94
CA GLY A 587 14.82 -12.41 -19.02
C GLY A 587 15.45 -12.86 -17.70
N SER A 588 15.96 -14.09 -17.64
CA SER A 588 16.60 -14.68 -16.45
C SER A 588 17.82 -13.90 -15.92
N SER A 589 18.43 -13.07 -16.76
CA SER A 589 19.56 -12.19 -16.41
C SER A 589 19.22 -10.69 -16.52
N GLY A 590 17.95 -10.33 -16.72
CA GLY A 590 17.51 -8.97 -17.11
C GLY A 590 16.44 -8.36 -16.20
N TRP A 591 16.38 -8.75 -14.93
CA TRP A 591 15.54 -8.03 -13.95
C TRP A 591 16.17 -6.70 -13.55
N PRO A 592 15.37 -5.66 -13.25
CA PRO A 592 15.88 -4.43 -12.68
C PRO A 592 16.54 -4.68 -11.32
N THR A 593 17.68 -4.01 -11.07
CA THR A 593 18.42 -4.12 -9.81
C THR A 593 18.04 -3.02 -8.84
N SER A 594 17.88 -3.35 -7.55
CA SER A 594 17.58 -2.35 -6.52
C SER A 594 18.85 -1.61 -6.13
N THR A 595 18.98 -0.36 -6.58
CA THR A 595 20.10 0.51 -6.23
C THR A 595 19.58 1.92 -5.97
N ASN A 596 19.98 2.52 -4.84
CA ASN A 596 19.59 3.89 -4.47
C ASN A 596 19.91 4.87 -5.61
N ASN A 597 19.06 5.89 -5.79
CA ASN A 597 19.10 6.86 -6.90
C ASN A 597 18.90 6.28 -8.33
N THR A 598 18.50 5.02 -8.47
CA THR A 598 18.10 4.48 -9.79
C THR A 598 16.58 4.53 -9.97
N VAL A 599 16.11 4.63 -11.21
CA VAL A 599 14.66 4.64 -11.56
C VAL A 599 13.94 3.32 -11.26
N TRP A 600 14.68 2.28 -10.89
CA TRP A 600 14.19 0.99 -10.44
C TRP A 600 14.53 0.73 -8.98
N TYR A 601 14.66 1.78 -8.16
CA TYR A 601 14.83 1.60 -6.74
C TYR A 601 13.49 1.19 -6.09
N ALA A 602 13.52 0.07 -5.37
CA ALA A 602 12.42 -0.35 -4.53
C ALA A 602 12.75 -0.09 -3.06
N ASP A 603 11.86 0.66 -2.40
CA ASP A 603 12.00 1.02 -0.99
C ASP A 603 10.75 0.57 -0.22
N PRO A 604 10.87 -0.41 0.69
CA PRO A 604 9.75 -0.86 1.51
C PRO A 604 9.17 0.24 2.42
N SER A 605 9.94 1.30 2.68
CA SER A 605 9.53 2.47 3.47
C SER A 605 8.97 3.62 2.62
N ASN A 606 8.77 3.40 1.32
CA ASN A 606 8.23 4.41 0.44
C ASN A 606 6.77 4.74 0.82
N ASP A 607 6.52 6.00 1.12
CA ASP A 607 5.21 6.58 1.43
C ASP A 607 4.55 7.27 0.22
N GLY A 608 5.14 7.11 -0.97
CA GLY A 608 4.66 7.72 -2.21
C GLY A 608 5.16 9.13 -2.45
N THR A 609 5.94 9.70 -1.52
CA THR A 609 6.57 11.00 -1.73
C THR A 609 7.80 10.87 -2.63
N TYR A 610 7.93 11.80 -3.57
CA TYR A 610 9.14 11.94 -4.37
C TYR A 610 9.61 13.39 -4.35
N THR A 611 10.92 13.59 -4.34
CA THR A 611 11.49 14.92 -4.50
C THR A 611 11.34 15.34 -5.95
N ALA A 612 10.60 16.40 -6.21
CA ALA A 612 10.47 16.96 -7.55
C ALA A 612 11.49 18.09 -7.74
N GLY A 613 12.11 18.15 -8.92
CA GLY A 613 12.86 19.31 -9.37
C GLY A 613 11.96 20.52 -9.60
N SER A 614 12.54 21.67 -9.94
CA SER A 614 11.80 22.90 -10.25
C SER A 614 10.87 22.76 -11.47
N ASP A 615 11.15 21.81 -12.34
CA ASP A 615 10.32 21.43 -13.49
C ASP A 615 9.25 20.39 -13.12
N GLY A 616 9.16 19.94 -11.86
CA GLY A 616 8.24 18.92 -11.38
C GLY A 616 8.62 17.47 -11.74
N VAL A 617 9.80 17.26 -12.34
CA VAL A 617 10.33 15.93 -12.66
C VAL A 617 10.91 15.31 -11.39
N PRO A 618 10.71 14.01 -11.11
CA PRO A 618 11.38 13.36 -10.00
C PRO A 618 12.91 13.54 -10.07
N THR A 619 13.51 13.96 -8.97
CA THR A 619 14.96 14.16 -8.80
C THR A 619 15.46 13.39 -7.58
N GLY A 620 16.71 12.94 -7.60
CA GLY A 620 17.29 12.20 -6.47
C GLY A 620 16.85 10.73 -6.41
N ASN A 621 16.35 10.29 -5.25
CA ASN A 621 15.94 8.90 -5.02
C ASN A 621 14.60 8.60 -5.72
N TYR A 622 14.64 7.89 -6.84
CA TYR A 622 13.46 7.49 -7.61
C TYR A 622 12.74 6.28 -6.98
N LYS A 623 11.87 6.53 -6.00
CA LYS A 623 11.09 5.50 -5.32
C LYS A 623 9.74 5.26 -6.03
N PHE A 624 9.76 4.61 -7.19
CA PHE A 624 8.51 4.27 -7.89
C PHE A 624 7.97 2.90 -7.49
N TRP A 625 8.87 1.99 -7.10
CA TRP A 625 8.58 0.55 -7.01
C TRP A 625 8.52 0.08 -5.54
N LYS A 626 7.61 -0.85 -5.26
CA LYS A 626 7.54 -1.60 -3.99
C LYS A 626 8.46 -2.81 -4.02
N SER A 627 8.50 -3.49 -5.16
CA SER A 627 9.30 -4.69 -5.39
C SER A 627 9.77 -4.72 -6.84
N LEU A 628 10.95 -5.29 -7.07
CA LEU A 628 11.57 -5.32 -8.41
C LEU A 628 11.35 -6.63 -9.15
N GLY A 629 10.36 -7.41 -8.74
CA GLY A 629 10.06 -8.69 -9.35
C GLY A 629 11.17 -9.74 -9.22
N SER A 630 10.91 -10.96 -9.67
CA SER A 630 11.82 -12.10 -9.54
C SER A 630 11.51 -13.23 -10.53
N TRP A 631 12.42 -14.19 -10.66
CA TRP A 631 12.14 -15.49 -11.28
C TRP A 631 11.84 -16.52 -10.21
N ASN A 632 10.60 -17.01 -10.16
CA ASN A 632 10.20 -18.13 -9.30
C ASN A 632 9.93 -19.36 -10.17
N GLY A 633 10.91 -20.27 -10.29
CA GLY A 633 10.70 -21.57 -10.93
C GLY A 633 10.33 -21.52 -12.42
N GLY A 634 10.72 -20.48 -13.15
CA GLY A 634 10.36 -20.30 -14.57
C GLY A 634 9.15 -19.39 -14.81
N THR A 635 8.52 -18.86 -13.76
CA THR A 635 7.47 -17.85 -13.89
C THR A 635 8.00 -16.48 -13.46
N PRO A 636 7.95 -15.45 -14.33
CA PRO A 636 8.34 -14.10 -13.95
C PRO A 636 7.28 -13.48 -13.03
N GLN A 637 7.73 -12.88 -11.92
CA GLN A 637 6.94 -12.04 -11.03
C GLN A 637 7.26 -10.58 -11.34
N TYR A 638 6.36 -9.83 -11.99
CA TYR A 638 6.66 -8.46 -12.45
C TYR A 638 6.78 -7.42 -11.33
N PRO A 639 7.47 -6.30 -11.58
CA PRO A 639 7.66 -5.26 -10.58
C PRO A 639 6.32 -4.62 -10.22
N LYS A 640 6.12 -4.34 -8.94
CA LYS A 640 4.92 -3.66 -8.42
C LYS A 640 5.26 -2.23 -8.01
N LEU A 641 4.37 -1.29 -8.31
CA LEU A 641 4.47 0.09 -7.84
C LEU A 641 4.34 0.16 -6.33
N TRP A 642 4.87 1.22 -5.74
CA TRP A 642 4.94 1.41 -4.29
C TRP A 642 3.58 1.29 -3.58
N TRP A 643 2.51 1.77 -4.23
CA TRP A 643 1.14 1.78 -3.71
C TRP A 643 0.37 0.47 -3.97
N GLU A 644 0.95 -0.47 -4.72
CA GLU A 644 0.27 -1.73 -5.03
C GLU A 644 0.42 -2.72 -3.88
N GLU A 645 -0.68 -3.37 -3.50
CA GLU A 645 -0.69 -4.40 -2.45
C GLU A 645 -0.04 -5.72 -2.91
#